data_AF-U7V7U1-F1
#
_entry.id   AF-U7V7U1-F1
#
_cell.length_a   1.000
_cell.length_b   1.000
_cell.length_c   1.000
_cell.angle_alpha   90.00
_cell.angle_beta   90.00
_cell.angle_gamma   90.00
#
_symmetry.space_group_name_H-M   'P 1'
#
loop_
_entity.id
_entity.type
_entity.pdbx_description
1 polymer ?
#
loop_
_entity_poly.entity_id
_entity_poly.type
_entity_poly.pdbx_seq_one_letter_code
_entity_poly.pdbx_strand_id
1 'polypeptide(L)'
;MTTSEHKTLTLTERRTRLKQLIAEHKPVEEYQKVLSGATEEERASLVRTLSPTKLKEPKNRFTPLGTYAVTALTKKPARAAQLILQLCWDNYKHRDAIARYAAAGASERPNDWVLEYVAETCFMDELWPLSQTLLRERGLICEDEEYLKGFQARIPAVNTASTHNHQEALEFFAEDPARFEEFWALFRVEGAMLEEYTYGFFHPNGSMLALTKLLSDNYSGFRDRVLTECLQAMLRDFSPANTRIFHALYRGMHPTEAENLSRFGTLVSVLGASPSTSVGLAQDMLTPLIPQLDQEQAAELMDASATVLLRTEKKVLRAQLRLLTKLVKTRPECAAQVSALVAAAANTLPLDVQSTARKLIIDEPVTAPNTPDAEGETGSIIIPEAAPRDREPGREAEPLTPIADDAECVEVLLKVLEEETQETQLPRLLAYMVQSRKANRSIEMDKATQERIYSHNKNLRYWDAVKDELRASLSYLALKSYRLKLTHCDFMQKYRENYLFSRAKSRGPQVLLQEQFAYADKPYKKELEPVVTTPLPAAQCVWERVAVDWSKRRNVYVAGRIVEGFPGYVGWRKLGVTRQPKDASFAEAALTAVVISADYSENMEKAGTCRWYRLVVQWCAWLLYNNPDIFAAHMMPLMTAALYEKRVYGLEIVLTALAQSWRSLGAPAYCALGFATAAKDTGYRALAAETLATLADRDMFDTYAFSAELMQLLKDKYVPANRVVETLQDAASISPLAGWRVCQVLQGLLPVVGEINRGGALVQLLAQLAGEYGVSVEIPEVLRPKMKGSTVLAKNLRALSALGPCSTELARQALEQANNTNPA
;
A
#
# COMPACT_ATOMS: atom_id res chain seq x y z
N MET A 1 37.22 -31.21 38.55
CA MET A 1 38.48 -31.62 37.91
C MET A 1 38.20 -32.27 36.56
N THR A 2 38.46 -31.53 35.48
CA THR A 2 39.09 -31.94 34.20
C THR A 2 38.86 -30.77 33.22
N THR A 3 39.63 -29.72 33.42
CA THR A 3 39.86 -28.67 32.42
C THR A 3 40.57 -29.31 31.23
N SER A 4 39.80 -29.69 30.21
CA SER A 4 40.36 -30.05 28.90
C SER A 4 40.82 -28.75 28.22
N GLU A 5 42.11 -28.46 28.30
CA GLU A 5 42.75 -27.46 27.46
C GLU A 5 42.45 -27.78 25.98
N HIS A 6 41.54 -27.02 25.37
CA HIS A 6 41.31 -27.09 23.93
C HIS A 6 42.58 -26.59 23.22
N LYS A 7 43.44 -27.51 22.80
CA LYS A 7 44.62 -27.24 21.97
C LYS A 7 44.19 -26.42 20.73
N THR A 8 44.57 -25.15 20.68
CA THR A 8 44.24 -24.26 19.57
C THR A 8 45.00 -24.72 18.33
N LEU A 9 44.28 -25.27 17.34
CA LEU A 9 44.87 -25.73 16.09
C LEU A 9 45.29 -24.54 15.22
N THR A 10 46.49 -24.60 14.65
CA THR A 10 46.95 -23.67 13.61
C THR A 10 46.14 -23.83 12.32
N LEU A 11 46.09 -22.80 11.47
CA LEU A 11 45.42 -22.86 10.16
C LEU A 11 45.88 -24.06 9.30
N THR A 12 47.17 -24.40 9.33
CA THR A 12 47.74 -25.52 8.57
C THR A 12 47.27 -26.87 9.12
N GLU A 13 47.20 -27.03 10.44
CA GLU A 13 46.65 -28.23 11.10
C GLU A 13 45.16 -28.38 10.80
N ARG A 14 44.38 -27.28 10.89
CA ARG A 14 42.96 -27.26 10.53
C ARG A 14 42.74 -27.72 9.09
N ARG A 15 43.50 -27.18 8.13
CA ARG A 15 43.42 -27.60 6.71
C ARG A 15 43.72 -29.08 6.52
N THR A 16 44.76 -29.58 7.17
CA THR A 16 45.19 -30.98 7.07
C THR A 16 44.13 -31.90 7.64
N ARG A 17 43.62 -31.58 8.83
CA ARG A 17 42.59 -32.36 9.50
C ARG A 17 41.26 -32.34 8.74
N LEU A 18 40.83 -31.21 8.20
CA LEU A 18 39.62 -31.14 7.37
C LEU A 18 39.73 -32.03 6.12
N LYS A 19 40.87 -32.05 5.43
CA LYS A 19 41.09 -32.94 4.27
C LYS A 19 40.98 -34.42 4.67
N GLN A 20 41.54 -34.78 5.83
CA GLN A 20 41.43 -36.13 6.37
C GLN A 20 39.98 -36.50 6.69
N LEU A 21 39.23 -35.62 7.37
CA LEU A 21 37.82 -35.87 7.69
C LEU A 21 36.95 -36.05 6.44
N ILE A 22 37.26 -35.32 5.35
CA ILE A 22 36.59 -35.48 4.05
C ILE A 22 36.87 -36.86 3.46
N ALA A 23 38.13 -37.30 3.44
CA ALA A 23 38.51 -38.62 2.93
C ALA A 23 37.85 -39.75 3.73
N GLU A 24 37.75 -39.59 5.05
CA GLU A 24 37.18 -40.57 5.98
C GLU A 24 35.65 -40.50 6.11
N HIS A 25 34.98 -39.58 5.41
CA HIS A 25 33.51 -39.40 5.45
C HIS A 25 32.94 -39.26 6.88
N LYS A 26 33.64 -38.50 7.73
CA LYS A 26 33.26 -38.31 9.14
C LYS A 26 31.97 -37.47 9.29
N PRO A 27 31.28 -37.55 10.44
CA PRO A 27 30.07 -36.77 10.69
C PRO A 27 30.40 -35.31 11.04
N VAL A 28 29.39 -34.41 10.98
CA VAL A 28 29.57 -32.94 11.07
C VAL A 28 30.21 -32.49 12.39
N GLU A 29 29.98 -33.23 13.47
CA GLU A 29 30.49 -32.96 14.83
C GLU A 29 32.03 -33.00 14.87
N GLU A 30 32.67 -33.83 14.03
CA GLU A 30 34.13 -33.84 13.91
C GLU A 30 34.67 -32.59 13.21
N TYR A 31 33.92 -32.03 12.25
CA TYR A 31 34.27 -30.78 11.60
C TYR A 31 34.11 -29.60 12.54
N GLN A 32 33.08 -29.61 13.40
CA GLN A 32 32.88 -28.60 14.45
C GLN A 32 34.08 -28.52 15.38
N LYS A 33 34.58 -29.66 15.87
CA LYS A 33 35.79 -29.71 16.71
C LYS A 33 37.01 -29.07 16.03
N VAL A 34 37.16 -29.26 14.71
CA VAL A 34 38.28 -28.70 13.93
C VAL A 34 38.11 -27.23 13.62
N LEU A 35 36.88 -26.72 13.49
CA LEU A 35 36.60 -25.29 13.29
C LEU A 35 36.47 -24.52 14.60
N SER A 36 36.39 -25.22 15.73
CA SER A 36 36.22 -24.60 17.04
C SER A 36 37.33 -23.60 17.37
N GLY A 37 36.94 -22.39 17.75
CA GLY A 37 37.87 -21.29 18.06
C GLY A 37 38.66 -20.74 16.86
N ALA A 38 38.25 -21.00 15.62
CA ALA A 38 38.88 -20.39 14.44
C ALA A 38 38.48 -18.92 14.29
N THR A 39 39.42 -18.05 13.93
CA THR A 39 39.14 -16.64 13.62
C THR A 39 38.39 -16.48 12.30
N GLU A 40 37.81 -15.31 12.05
CA GLU A 40 37.11 -15.02 10.79
C GLU A 40 38.02 -15.10 9.56
N GLU A 41 39.29 -14.72 9.70
CA GLU A 41 40.29 -14.82 8.64
C GLU A 41 40.65 -16.28 8.37
N GLU A 42 40.79 -17.09 9.41
CA GLU A 42 41.00 -18.53 9.28
C GLU A 42 39.81 -19.19 8.60
N ARG A 43 38.57 -18.90 9.03
CA ARG A 43 37.33 -19.42 8.43
C ARG A 43 37.23 -19.06 6.95
N ALA A 44 37.49 -17.80 6.58
CA ALA A 44 37.51 -17.36 5.18
C ALA A 44 38.58 -18.10 4.35
N SER A 45 39.74 -18.40 4.95
CA SER A 45 40.82 -19.15 4.33
C SER A 45 40.48 -20.64 4.15
N LEU A 46 39.72 -21.22 5.08
CA LEU A 46 39.30 -22.62 5.09
C LEU A 46 38.20 -22.94 4.06
N VAL A 47 37.48 -21.94 3.53
CA VAL A 47 36.52 -22.09 2.41
C VAL A 47 37.14 -22.79 1.20
N ARG A 48 38.45 -22.58 0.94
CA ARG A 48 39.16 -23.25 -0.17
C ARG A 48 39.30 -24.77 0.04
N THR A 49 39.32 -25.20 1.30
CA THR A 49 39.48 -26.61 1.70
C THR A 49 38.12 -27.29 1.84
N LEU A 50 37.16 -26.63 2.47
CA LEU A 50 35.79 -27.11 2.67
C LEU A 50 34.81 -26.17 1.94
N SER A 51 34.72 -26.32 0.62
CA SER A 51 33.96 -25.39 -0.23
C SER A 51 32.44 -25.59 -0.08
N PRO A 52 31.70 -24.60 0.47
CA PRO A 52 30.26 -24.73 0.69
C PRO A 52 29.46 -24.92 -0.60
N THR A 53 29.96 -24.40 -1.73
CA THR A 53 29.31 -24.54 -3.04
C THR A 53 29.53 -25.92 -3.66
N LYS A 54 30.72 -26.50 -3.52
CA LYS A 54 31.03 -27.84 -4.07
C LYS A 54 30.30 -28.95 -3.30
N LEU A 55 30.10 -28.75 -1.99
CA LEU A 55 29.39 -29.70 -1.12
C LEU A 55 27.87 -29.78 -1.36
N LYS A 56 27.35 -28.95 -2.27
CA LYS A 56 25.93 -28.90 -2.68
C LYS A 56 25.71 -29.36 -4.12
N GLU A 57 26.76 -29.78 -4.83
CA GLU A 57 26.68 -30.26 -6.20
C GLU A 57 26.48 -31.79 -6.28
N PRO A 58 25.77 -32.31 -7.28
CA PRO A 58 24.98 -31.59 -8.29
C PRO A 58 23.55 -31.27 -7.80
N LYS A 59 22.97 -30.18 -8.33
CA LYS A 59 21.56 -29.74 -8.13
C LYS A 59 21.17 -29.15 -6.76
N ASN A 60 22.09 -28.52 -6.03
CA ASN A 60 21.77 -27.88 -4.74
C ASN A 60 21.11 -28.84 -3.73
N ARG A 61 21.57 -30.10 -3.71
CA ARG A 61 21.04 -31.14 -2.84
C ARG A 61 21.46 -30.86 -1.40
N PHE A 62 20.53 -31.02 -0.47
CA PHE A 62 20.83 -30.95 0.96
C PHE A 62 21.88 -32.00 1.36
N THR A 63 22.96 -31.53 2.00
CA THR A 63 23.92 -32.36 2.73
C THR A 63 24.18 -31.74 4.11
N PRO A 64 24.27 -32.53 5.20
CA PRO A 64 24.59 -32.01 6.53
C PRO A 64 25.85 -31.14 6.56
N LEU A 65 26.94 -31.64 6.00
CA LEU A 65 28.24 -30.96 5.97
C LEU A 65 28.21 -29.72 5.08
N GLY A 66 27.53 -29.76 3.93
CA GLY A 66 27.39 -28.61 3.05
C GLY A 66 26.60 -27.48 3.68
N THR A 67 25.52 -27.80 4.40
CA THR A 67 24.73 -26.81 5.14
C THR A 67 25.52 -26.19 6.28
N TYR A 68 26.19 -27.01 7.10
CA TYR A 68 27.07 -26.54 8.17
C TYR A 68 28.18 -25.61 7.64
N ALA A 69 28.86 -26.02 6.57
CA ALA A 69 29.95 -25.24 5.98
C ALA A 69 29.48 -23.87 5.44
N VAL A 70 28.21 -23.73 5.03
CA VAL A 70 27.66 -22.44 4.58
C VAL A 70 27.72 -21.41 5.69
N THR A 71 27.14 -21.70 6.85
CA THR A 71 27.10 -20.74 7.95
C THR A 71 28.42 -20.67 8.72
N ALA A 72 29.20 -21.77 8.76
CA ALA A 72 30.48 -21.81 9.47
C ALA A 72 31.62 -21.05 8.77
N LEU A 73 31.59 -20.95 7.43
CA LEU A 73 32.73 -20.46 6.64
C LEU A 73 32.41 -19.29 5.70
N THR A 74 31.13 -19.04 5.38
CA THR A 74 30.79 -17.94 4.46
C THR A 74 31.00 -16.60 5.16
N LYS A 75 31.98 -15.83 4.67
CA LYS A 75 32.35 -14.53 5.25
C LYS A 75 31.18 -13.55 5.39
N LYS A 76 30.36 -13.38 4.33
CA LYS A 76 29.24 -12.42 4.33
C LYS A 76 27.94 -13.04 4.85
N PRO A 77 27.33 -12.52 5.94
CA PRO A 77 26.07 -13.04 6.49
C PRO A 77 24.94 -13.10 5.48
N ALA A 78 24.65 -12.00 4.76
CA ALA A 78 23.59 -11.97 3.74
C ALA A 78 23.77 -13.05 2.66
N ARG A 79 25.01 -13.36 2.27
CA ARG A 79 25.30 -14.44 1.31
C ARG A 79 25.05 -15.82 1.92
N ALA A 80 25.39 -16.01 3.19
CA ALA A 80 25.10 -17.25 3.90
C ALA A 80 23.60 -17.48 4.02
N ALA A 81 22.84 -16.45 4.43
CA ALA A 81 21.38 -16.45 4.52
C ALA A 81 20.76 -16.86 3.18
N GLN A 82 21.12 -16.17 2.08
CA GLN A 82 20.64 -16.49 0.74
C GLN A 82 20.88 -17.96 0.35
N LEU A 83 22.06 -18.50 0.66
CA LEU A 83 22.41 -19.89 0.37
C LEU A 83 21.64 -20.91 1.21
N ILE A 84 21.24 -20.55 2.43
CA ILE A 84 20.39 -21.37 3.30
C ILE A 84 18.93 -21.29 2.86
N LEU A 85 18.42 -20.10 2.56
CA LEU A 85 17.08 -19.89 1.99
C LEU A 85 16.89 -20.73 0.72
N GLN A 86 17.85 -20.66 -0.21
CA GLN A 86 17.83 -21.45 -1.44
C GLN A 86 17.83 -22.96 -1.16
N LEU A 87 18.60 -23.43 -0.17
CA LEU A 87 18.61 -24.85 0.23
C LEU A 87 17.25 -25.29 0.78
N CYS A 88 16.64 -24.51 1.68
CA CYS A 88 15.33 -24.80 2.26
C CYS A 88 14.23 -24.92 1.20
N TRP A 89 14.35 -24.15 0.12
CA TRP A 89 13.42 -24.18 -1.00
C TRP A 89 13.60 -25.41 -1.88
N ASP A 90 14.83 -25.67 -2.32
CA ASP A 90 15.13 -26.82 -3.19
C ASP A 90 14.93 -28.16 -2.47
N ASN A 91 14.91 -28.15 -1.12
CA ASN A 91 14.86 -29.35 -0.29
C ASN A 91 13.75 -29.25 0.78
N TYR A 92 12.51 -29.02 0.36
CA TYR A 92 11.35 -28.83 1.24
C TYR A 92 11.25 -29.86 2.39
N LYS A 93 11.50 -31.14 2.09
CA LYS A 93 11.44 -32.24 3.08
C LYS A 93 12.56 -32.21 4.14
N HIS A 94 13.56 -31.35 3.99
CA HIS A 94 14.75 -31.30 4.82
C HIS A 94 14.92 -29.97 5.56
N ARG A 95 13.92 -29.08 5.57
CA ARG A 95 14.01 -27.72 6.17
C ARG A 95 14.47 -27.74 7.62
N ASP A 96 13.91 -28.62 8.45
CA ASP A 96 14.32 -28.74 9.87
C ASP A 96 15.78 -29.18 10.02
N ALA A 97 16.21 -30.12 9.19
CA ALA A 97 17.60 -30.57 9.18
C ALA A 97 18.55 -29.46 8.69
N ILE A 98 18.13 -28.69 7.69
CA ILE A 98 18.87 -27.53 7.20
C ILE A 98 19.02 -26.48 8.31
N ALA A 99 17.93 -26.14 8.99
CA ALA A 99 17.93 -25.19 10.09
C ALA A 99 18.90 -25.61 11.20
N ARG A 100 18.88 -26.88 11.62
CA ARG A 100 19.79 -27.39 12.67
C ARG A 100 21.27 -27.29 12.29
N TYR A 101 21.65 -27.73 11.08
CA TYR A 101 23.06 -27.65 10.66
C TYR A 101 23.51 -26.20 10.39
N ALA A 102 22.60 -25.34 9.93
CA ALA A 102 22.85 -23.91 9.81
C ALA A 102 23.12 -23.27 11.18
N ALA A 103 22.34 -23.63 12.21
CA ALA A 103 22.56 -23.26 13.61
C ALA A 103 23.96 -23.60 14.07
N ALA A 104 24.33 -24.86 13.87
CA ALA A 104 25.58 -25.36 14.37
C ALA A 104 26.80 -24.71 13.69
N GLY A 105 26.67 -24.31 12.42
CA GLY A 105 27.71 -23.52 11.76
C GLY A 105 27.73 -22.07 12.21
N ALA A 106 26.59 -21.51 12.58
CA ALA A 106 26.46 -20.14 13.08
C ALA A 106 26.82 -19.99 14.56
N SER A 107 26.88 -21.06 15.37
CA SER A 107 26.99 -21.02 16.84
C SER A 107 28.27 -20.36 17.36
N GLU A 108 29.39 -20.46 16.63
CA GLU A 108 30.66 -19.83 17.01
C GLU A 108 30.99 -18.57 16.20
N ARG A 109 30.02 -18.04 15.45
CA ARG A 109 30.20 -16.80 14.70
C ARG A 109 30.13 -15.60 15.66
N PRO A 110 30.84 -14.50 15.38
CA PRO A 110 30.72 -13.24 16.11
C PRO A 110 29.28 -12.71 16.18
N ASN A 111 28.96 -11.95 17.23
CA ASN A 111 27.60 -11.46 17.48
C ASN A 111 27.06 -10.56 16.35
N ASP A 112 27.90 -9.68 15.81
CA ASP A 112 27.58 -8.82 14.66
C ASP A 112 27.23 -9.65 13.41
N TRP A 113 27.99 -10.72 13.15
CA TRP A 113 27.70 -11.64 12.05
C TRP A 113 26.35 -12.33 12.25
N VAL A 114 26.05 -12.77 13.47
CA VAL A 114 24.79 -13.45 13.81
C VAL A 114 23.61 -12.50 13.65
N LEU A 115 23.73 -11.25 14.12
CA LEU A 115 22.68 -10.23 14.01
C LEU A 115 22.32 -9.94 12.56
N GLU A 116 23.31 -9.75 11.67
CA GLU A 116 23.05 -9.57 10.24
C GLU A 116 22.43 -10.84 9.62
N TYR A 117 22.93 -12.03 10.00
CA TYR A 117 22.40 -13.29 9.47
C TYR A 117 20.92 -13.51 9.81
N VAL A 118 20.53 -13.30 11.08
CA VAL A 118 19.14 -13.52 11.51
C VAL A 118 18.18 -12.49 10.91
N ALA A 119 18.63 -11.25 10.70
CA ALA A 119 17.86 -10.22 10.00
C ALA A 119 17.54 -10.63 8.55
N GLU A 120 18.44 -11.33 7.89
CA GLU A 120 18.26 -11.80 6.51
C GLU A 120 17.45 -13.11 6.41
N THR A 121 17.33 -13.88 7.51
CA THR A 121 16.56 -15.15 7.53
C THR A 121 15.21 -15.07 8.24
N CYS A 122 14.88 -13.94 8.86
CA CYS A 122 13.73 -13.79 9.77
C CYS A 122 12.37 -14.12 9.12
N PHE A 123 12.23 -14.05 7.80
CA PHE A 123 10.94 -14.24 7.12
C PHE A 123 10.60 -15.69 6.76
N MET A 124 11.52 -16.65 6.90
CA MET A 124 11.19 -18.07 6.73
C MET A 124 10.81 -18.69 8.07
N ASP A 125 9.59 -19.23 8.16
CA ASP A 125 9.07 -19.85 9.39
C ASP A 125 9.94 -21.00 9.88
N GLU A 126 10.52 -21.80 8.97
CA GLU A 126 11.39 -22.91 9.37
C GLU A 126 12.75 -22.45 9.89
N LEU A 127 13.16 -21.21 9.62
CA LEU A 127 14.41 -20.61 10.12
C LEU A 127 14.17 -19.68 11.33
N TRP A 128 12.92 -19.41 11.68
CA TRP A 128 12.59 -18.56 12.81
C TRP A 128 13.00 -19.17 14.17
N PRO A 129 12.64 -20.43 14.49
CA PRO A 129 13.09 -21.06 15.73
C PRO A 129 14.61 -21.07 15.87
N LEU A 130 15.32 -21.28 14.75
CA LEU A 130 16.77 -21.20 14.68
C LEU A 130 17.29 -19.81 15.07
N SER A 131 16.71 -18.77 14.47
CA SER A 131 17.12 -17.38 14.72
C SER A 131 16.92 -17.02 16.19
N GLN A 132 15.79 -17.44 16.76
CA GLN A 132 15.48 -17.30 18.17
C GLN A 132 16.51 -18.02 19.04
N THR A 133 16.81 -19.30 18.78
CA THR A 133 17.84 -20.05 19.52
C THR A 133 19.19 -19.34 19.49
N LEU A 134 19.65 -18.90 18.31
CA LEU A 134 20.93 -18.20 18.17
C LEU A 134 20.98 -16.89 18.99
N LEU A 135 19.87 -16.17 19.08
CA LEU A 135 19.78 -14.93 19.86
C LEU A 135 19.70 -15.22 21.37
N ARG A 136 18.86 -16.17 21.78
CA ARG A 136 18.65 -16.51 23.21
C ARG A 136 19.89 -17.09 23.86
N GLU A 137 20.59 -18.02 23.19
CA GLU A 137 21.84 -18.61 23.71
C GLU A 137 22.93 -17.56 23.99
N ARG A 138 22.85 -16.40 23.33
CA ARG A 138 23.83 -15.30 23.42
C ARG A 138 23.32 -14.09 24.19
N GLY A 139 22.08 -14.09 24.66
CA GLY A 139 21.45 -12.92 25.27
C GLY A 139 21.39 -11.71 24.34
N LEU A 140 21.23 -11.92 23.03
CA LEU A 140 21.18 -10.87 22.02
C LEU A 140 19.74 -10.44 21.70
N ILE A 141 19.57 -9.15 21.45
CA ILE A 141 18.35 -8.57 20.86
C ILE A 141 18.71 -8.01 19.50
N CYS A 142 17.99 -8.42 18.45
CA CYS A 142 18.21 -7.94 17.10
C CYS A 142 17.35 -6.69 16.84
N GLU A 143 18.00 -5.54 16.75
CA GLU A 143 17.38 -4.24 16.46
C GLU A 143 17.46 -3.88 14.96
N ASP A 144 17.40 -4.89 14.07
CA ASP A 144 17.23 -4.67 12.63
C ASP A 144 15.74 -4.48 12.29
N GLU A 145 15.44 -3.49 11.45
CA GLU A 145 14.07 -3.13 11.07
C GLU A 145 13.29 -4.34 10.49
N GLU A 146 13.91 -5.12 9.62
CA GLU A 146 13.25 -6.25 8.96
C GLU A 146 13.12 -7.46 9.90
N TYR A 147 14.12 -7.68 10.76
CA TYR A 147 13.98 -8.67 11.85
C TYR A 147 12.75 -8.36 12.71
N LEU A 148 12.60 -7.12 13.15
CA LEU A 148 11.52 -6.69 14.01
C LEU A 148 10.15 -6.72 13.32
N LYS A 149 10.09 -6.48 12.00
CA LYS A 149 8.89 -6.74 11.20
C LYS A 149 8.57 -8.24 11.15
N GLY A 150 9.59 -9.09 10.97
CA GLY A 150 9.45 -10.55 11.04
C GLY A 150 9.01 -11.07 12.42
N PHE A 151 9.45 -10.43 13.50
CA PHE A 151 8.98 -10.69 14.87
C PHE A 151 7.50 -10.36 15.02
N GLN A 152 7.10 -9.14 14.65
CA GLN A 152 5.69 -8.73 14.69
C GLN A 152 4.80 -9.66 13.88
N ALA A 153 5.30 -10.16 12.74
CA ALA A 153 4.55 -11.05 11.88
C ALA A 153 4.24 -12.44 12.48
N ARG A 154 4.80 -12.75 13.66
CA ARG A 154 4.59 -14.02 14.37
C ARG A 154 3.80 -13.87 15.66
N ILE A 155 3.53 -12.64 16.08
CA ILE A 155 2.62 -12.39 17.17
C ILE A 155 1.22 -12.83 16.71
N PRO A 156 0.53 -13.74 17.42
CA PRO A 156 -0.84 -14.11 17.10
C PRO A 156 -1.73 -12.87 16.99
N ALA A 157 -2.56 -12.84 15.95
CA ALA A 157 -3.24 -11.62 15.52
C ALA A 157 -4.29 -11.12 16.52
N VAL A 158 -4.00 -9.99 17.18
CA VAL A 158 -4.93 -9.34 18.13
C VAL A 158 -5.66 -8.19 17.46
N ASN A 159 -7.00 -8.18 17.46
CA ASN A 159 -7.78 -7.05 16.94
C ASN A 159 -9.00 -6.75 17.83
N THR A 160 -9.62 -5.59 17.63
CA THR A 160 -10.76 -5.15 18.46
C THR A 160 -12.07 -5.85 18.12
N ALA A 161 -12.18 -6.43 16.92
CA ALA A 161 -13.40 -7.07 16.43
C ALA A 161 -13.56 -8.52 16.90
N SER A 162 -12.46 -9.15 17.35
CA SER A 162 -12.46 -10.55 17.75
C SER A 162 -11.43 -10.84 18.83
N THR A 163 -11.84 -11.58 19.85
CA THR A 163 -10.96 -12.06 20.93
C THR A 163 -10.31 -13.41 20.64
N HIS A 164 -10.52 -13.97 19.44
CA HIS A 164 -10.18 -15.36 19.11
C HIS A 164 -8.73 -15.76 19.44
N ASN A 165 -7.76 -14.90 19.08
CA ASN A 165 -6.34 -15.19 19.26
C ASN A 165 -5.73 -14.51 20.51
N HIS A 166 -6.55 -13.91 21.38
CA HIS A 166 -6.02 -13.19 22.55
C HIS A 166 -5.21 -14.12 23.46
N GLN A 167 -5.73 -15.32 23.71
CA GLN A 167 -5.06 -16.31 24.54
C GLN A 167 -3.72 -16.76 23.93
N GLU A 168 -3.71 -17.05 22.62
CA GLU A 168 -2.50 -17.43 21.89
C GLU A 168 -1.45 -16.30 21.93
N ALA A 169 -1.87 -15.04 21.83
CA ALA A 169 -0.96 -13.90 21.93
C ALA A 169 -0.34 -13.76 23.33
N LEU A 170 -1.11 -13.99 24.39
CA LEU A 170 -0.59 -14.00 25.77
C LEU A 170 0.37 -15.17 25.97
N GLU A 171 0.04 -16.36 25.49
CA GLU A 171 0.92 -17.53 25.53
C GLU A 171 2.22 -17.27 24.78
N PHE A 172 2.14 -16.62 23.60
CA PHE A 172 3.32 -16.21 22.85
C PHE A 172 4.27 -15.33 23.68
N PHE A 173 3.79 -14.34 24.44
CA PHE A 173 4.69 -13.55 25.28
C PHE A 173 5.12 -14.27 26.58
N ALA A 174 4.28 -15.16 27.11
CA ALA A 174 4.58 -15.92 28.33
C ALA A 174 5.66 -17.01 28.14
N GLU A 175 5.71 -17.64 26.96
CA GLU A 175 6.65 -18.72 26.64
C GLU A 175 8.12 -18.27 26.63
N ASP A 176 8.39 -17.01 26.28
CA ASP A 176 9.75 -16.50 26.11
C ASP A 176 9.82 -15.01 26.52
N PRO A 177 10.30 -14.71 27.74
CA PRO A 177 10.37 -13.35 28.25
C PRO A 177 11.21 -12.38 27.40
N ALA A 178 12.17 -12.87 26.61
CA ALA A 178 12.97 -12.01 25.74
C ALA A 178 12.16 -11.43 24.56
N ARG A 179 10.98 -12.00 24.25
CA ARG A 179 10.03 -11.42 23.29
C ARG A 179 9.52 -10.06 23.74
N PHE A 180 9.51 -9.77 25.05
CA PHE A 180 9.21 -8.41 25.52
C PHE A 180 10.31 -7.43 25.11
N GLU A 181 11.59 -7.79 25.22
CA GLU A 181 12.68 -6.89 24.81
C GLU A 181 12.71 -6.66 23.30
N GLU A 182 12.32 -7.66 22.49
CA GLU A 182 12.06 -7.51 21.05
C GLU A 182 10.86 -6.58 20.79
N PHE A 183 9.77 -6.69 21.57
CA PHE A 183 8.64 -5.77 21.50
C PHE A 183 9.06 -4.33 21.83
N TRP A 184 9.89 -4.12 22.86
CA TRP A 184 10.37 -2.79 23.22
C TRP A 184 11.33 -2.20 22.18
N ALA A 185 12.08 -3.04 21.45
CA ALA A 185 12.91 -2.59 20.34
C ALA A 185 12.10 -1.92 19.22
N LEU A 186 10.82 -2.25 19.07
CA LEU A 186 9.91 -1.60 18.11
C LEU A 186 9.77 -0.08 18.34
N PHE A 187 9.97 0.40 19.56
CA PHE A 187 9.92 1.84 19.89
C PHE A 187 11.25 2.57 19.63
N ARG A 188 12.34 1.82 19.40
CA ARG A 188 13.70 2.36 19.25
C ARG A 188 14.20 2.36 17.81
N VAL A 189 13.66 1.49 16.97
CA VAL A 189 14.06 1.34 15.56
C VAL A 189 13.05 2.03 14.66
N GLU A 190 13.53 2.98 13.84
CA GLU A 190 12.69 3.69 12.89
C GLU A 190 12.08 2.70 11.87
N GLY A 191 10.78 2.84 11.58
CA GLY A 191 10.10 2.02 10.56
C GLY A 191 9.80 0.57 10.99
N ALA A 192 10.29 0.13 12.16
CA ALA A 192 10.07 -1.22 12.63
C ALA A 192 8.60 -1.46 13.02
N MET A 193 8.01 -0.59 13.85
CA MET A 193 6.65 -0.80 14.35
C MET A 193 5.57 -0.52 13.30
N LEU A 194 4.73 -1.52 13.05
CA LEU A 194 3.61 -1.41 12.12
C LEU A 194 2.30 -1.16 12.87
N GLU A 195 1.48 -0.22 12.36
CA GLU A 195 0.16 0.11 12.96
C GLU A 195 -0.75 -1.13 12.96
N GLU A 196 -0.62 -1.91 11.90
CA GLU A 196 -1.22 -3.23 11.71
C GLU A 196 -0.10 -4.21 11.29
N TYR A 197 -0.06 -5.37 11.92
CA TYR A 197 0.96 -6.39 11.64
C TYR A 197 0.31 -7.68 11.12
N THR A 198 1.13 -8.44 10.39
CA THR A 198 0.69 -9.58 9.56
C THR A 198 0.99 -10.89 10.26
N TYR A 199 0.00 -11.58 10.83
CA TYR A 199 0.23 -12.96 11.28
C TYR A 199 0.25 -13.91 10.09
N GLY A 200 1.43 -14.40 9.71
CA GLY A 200 1.64 -15.27 8.54
C GLY A 200 1.88 -14.51 7.22
N PHE A 201 1.93 -15.24 6.10
CA PHE A 201 2.56 -14.75 4.85
C PHE A 201 1.78 -13.74 3.99
N PHE A 202 0.51 -13.41 4.28
CA PHE A 202 -0.29 -12.63 3.31
C PHE A 202 -1.25 -11.57 3.85
N HIS A 203 -1.58 -11.44 5.14
CA HIS A 203 -2.51 -10.38 5.56
C HIS A 203 -2.21 -9.81 6.94
N PRO A 204 -2.11 -8.47 7.09
CA PRO A 204 -2.36 -7.85 8.38
C PRO A 204 -3.69 -8.35 8.95
N ASN A 205 -3.71 -8.63 10.23
CA ASN A 205 -4.90 -9.09 10.97
C ASN A 205 -4.76 -8.78 12.47
N GLY A 206 -3.57 -8.36 12.91
CA GLY A 206 -3.30 -7.80 14.22
C GLY A 206 -3.19 -6.28 14.18
N SER A 207 -3.75 -5.61 15.18
CA SER A 207 -3.59 -4.19 15.45
C SER A 207 -2.60 -4.01 16.58
N MET A 208 -1.58 -3.16 16.39
CA MET A 208 -0.60 -2.88 17.44
C MET A 208 -1.26 -2.22 18.65
N LEU A 209 -2.29 -1.40 18.43
CA LEU A 209 -3.08 -0.81 19.51
C LEU A 209 -3.86 -1.87 20.30
N ALA A 210 -4.53 -2.80 19.62
CA ALA A 210 -5.28 -3.86 20.27
C ALA A 210 -4.35 -4.79 21.06
N LEU A 211 -3.19 -5.14 20.49
CA LEU A 211 -2.15 -5.90 21.18
C LEU A 211 -1.65 -5.16 22.43
N THR A 212 -1.34 -3.86 22.29
CA THR A 212 -0.86 -3.04 23.40
C THR A 212 -1.88 -2.96 24.54
N LYS A 213 -3.18 -2.85 24.23
CA LYS A 213 -4.26 -2.92 25.22
C LYS A 213 -4.31 -4.27 25.90
N LEU A 214 -4.33 -5.35 25.12
CA LEU A 214 -4.34 -6.72 25.64
C LEU A 214 -3.17 -6.97 26.60
N LEU A 215 -1.96 -6.58 26.21
CA LEU A 215 -0.78 -6.74 27.06
C LEU A 215 -0.82 -5.83 28.29
N SER A 216 -1.36 -4.62 28.17
CA SER A 216 -1.57 -3.70 29.31
C SER A 216 -2.55 -4.26 30.34
N ASP A 217 -3.59 -4.96 29.89
CA ASP A 217 -4.62 -5.53 30.75
C ASP A 217 -4.13 -6.80 31.48
N ASN A 218 -3.09 -7.48 30.96
CA ASN A 218 -2.64 -8.78 31.45
C ASN A 218 -1.24 -8.77 32.08
N TYR A 219 -0.40 -7.76 31.82
CA TYR A 219 0.95 -7.67 32.36
C TYR A 219 1.15 -6.38 33.18
N SER A 220 1.48 -6.57 34.46
CA SER A 220 1.74 -5.45 35.39
C SER A 220 2.89 -4.56 34.90
N GLY A 221 2.72 -3.25 35.00
CA GLY A 221 3.71 -2.26 34.56
C GLY A 221 3.80 -2.06 33.03
N PHE A 222 3.17 -2.91 32.22
CA PHE A 222 3.24 -2.81 30.76
C PHE A 222 2.61 -1.51 30.25
N ARG A 223 1.43 -1.14 30.78
CA ARG A 223 0.75 0.11 30.43
C ARG A 223 1.62 1.33 30.72
N ASP A 224 2.30 1.32 31.86
CA ASP A 224 3.15 2.44 32.27
C ASP A 224 4.34 2.60 31.31
N ARG A 225 5.02 1.50 31.01
CA ARG A 225 6.15 1.49 30.06
C ARG A 225 5.71 1.89 28.66
N VAL A 226 4.57 1.41 28.16
CA VAL A 226 4.13 1.70 26.78
C VAL A 226 3.81 3.17 26.57
N LEU A 227 3.19 3.84 27.56
CA LEU A 227 2.91 5.28 27.50
C LEU A 227 4.22 6.07 27.50
N THR A 228 5.18 5.67 28.33
CA THR A 228 6.51 6.29 28.40
C THR A 228 7.28 6.10 27.10
N GLU A 229 7.36 4.88 26.56
CA GLU A 229 8.05 4.56 25.32
C GLU A 229 7.43 5.26 24.10
N CYS A 230 6.10 5.44 24.05
CA CYS A 230 5.46 6.24 23.00
C CYS A 230 5.99 7.68 22.99
N LEU A 231 6.08 8.33 24.15
CA LEU A 231 6.58 9.71 24.24
C LEU A 231 8.08 9.78 23.92
N GLN A 232 8.87 8.82 24.41
CA GLN A 232 10.29 8.73 24.08
C GLN A 232 10.52 8.54 22.58
N ALA A 233 9.73 7.69 21.92
CA ALA A 233 9.79 7.50 20.47
C ALA A 233 9.45 8.79 19.69
N MET A 234 8.57 9.66 20.20
CA MET A 234 8.28 10.97 19.60
C MET A 234 9.42 11.98 19.72
N LEU A 235 10.32 11.79 20.68
CA LEU A 235 11.52 12.60 20.89
C LEU A 235 12.73 12.12 20.06
N ARG A 236 12.63 10.94 19.44
CA ARG A 236 13.67 10.42 18.54
C ARG A 236 13.64 11.13 17.20
N ASP A 237 14.76 11.10 16.49
CA ASP A 237 14.92 11.67 15.15
C ASP A 237 14.32 10.76 14.07
N PHE A 238 13.06 10.36 14.26
CA PHE A 238 12.30 9.60 13.27
C PHE A 238 11.60 10.54 12.29
N SER A 239 11.43 10.09 11.06
CA SER A 239 10.63 10.81 10.07
C SER A 239 9.16 10.96 10.53
N PRO A 240 8.46 12.03 10.13
CA PRO A 240 7.07 12.26 10.52
C PRO A 240 6.11 11.11 10.18
N ALA A 241 6.41 10.35 9.11
CA ALA A 241 5.63 9.18 8.72
C ALA A 241 5.75 8.05 9.75
N ASN A 242 6.97 7.81 10.25
CA ASN A 242 7.27 6.77 11.24
C ASN A 242 6.92 7.18 12.67
N THR A 243 6.83 8.49 12.99
CA THR A 243 6.34 8.95 14.29
C THR A 243 4.82 8.77 14.48
N ARG A 244 4.05 8.72 13.38
CA ARG A 244 2.56 8.71 13.39
C ARG A 244 1.96 7.58 14.24
N ILE A 245 2.59 6.40 14.25
CA ILE A 245 2.09 5.25 15.00
C ILE A 245 2.12 5.48 16.51
N PHE A 246 3.17 6.12 17.03
CA PHE A 246 3.29 6.40 18.45
C PHE A 246 2.23 7.43 18.91
N HIS A 247 1.84 8.36 18.03
CA HIS A 247 0.70 9.26 18.29
C HIS A 247 -0.61 8.47 18.38
N ALA A 248 -0.82 7.53 17.47
CA ALA A 248 -2.01 6.70 17.43
C ALA A 248 -2.11 5.77 18.65
N LEU A 249 -1.00 5.14 19.05
CA LEU A 249 -0.92 4.30 20.24
C LEU A 249 -1.19 5.11 21.51
N TYR A 250 -0.47 6.21 21.73
CA TYR A 250 -0.63 7.02 22.93
C TYR A 250 -2.07 7.54 23.08
N ARG A 251 -2.65 8.11 22.02
CA ARG A 251 -4.06 8.56 22.05
C ARG A 251 -5.04 7.39 22.21
N GLY A 252 -4.79 6.29 21.52
CA GLY A 252 -5.66 5.10 21.54
C GLY A 252 -5.67 4.38 22.89
N MET A 253 -4.63 4.54 23.71
CA MET A 253 -4.54 4.03 25.08
C MET A 253 -5.36 4.84 26.09
N HIS A 254 -5.87 6.01 25.68
CA HIS A 254 -6.66 6.92 26.51
C HIS A 254 -6.02 7.16 27.89
N PRO A 255 -4.80 7.74 27.95
CA PRO A 255 -4.14 8.01 29.21
C PRO A 255 -4.98 8.99 30.03
N THR A 256 -5.12 8.67 31.31
CA THR A 256 -5.84 9.50 32.28
C THR A 256 -5.04 10.76 32.61
N GLU A 257 -5.70 11.76 33.20
CA GLU A 257 -5.02 12.98 33.65
C GLU A 257 -3.91 12.67 34.66
N ALA A 258 -4.11 11.72 35.58
CA ALA A 258 -3.10 11.28 36.53
C ALA A 258 -1.88 10.62 35.84
N GLU A 259 -2.12 9.78 34.82
CA GLU A 259 -1.04 9.15 34.03
C GLU A 259 -0.27 10.16 33.17
N ASN A 260 -0.94 11.19 32.66
CA ASN A 260 -0.29 12.28 31.95
C ASN A 260 0.48 13.18 32.91
N LEU A 261 -0.06 13.45 34.11
CA LEU A 261 0.61 14.25 35.13
C LEU A 261 1.89 13.57 35.64
N SER A 262 1.89 12.25 35.82
CA SER A 262 3.12 11.51 36.18
C SER A 262 4.19 11.56 35.09
N ARG A 263 3.82 11.90 33.85
CA ARG A 263 4.70 12.04 32.68
C ARG A 263 4.87 13.48 32.22
N PHE A 264 4.51 14.44 33.07
CA PHE A 264 4.46 15.86 32.71
C PHE A 264 5.76 16.33 32.05
N GLY A 265 6.93 16.12 32.67
CA GLY A 265 8.21 16.56 32.11
C GLY A 265 8.54 15.93 30.74
N THR A 266 8.11 14.69 30.48
CA THR A 266 8.27 14.08 29.15
C THR A 266 7.32 14.71 28.13
N LEU A 267 6.06 14.98 28.50
CA LEU A 267 5.11 15.69 27.65
C LEU A 267 5.57 17.12 27.34
N VAL A 268 6.15 17.81 28.32
CA VAL A 268 6.77 19.13 28.13
C VAL A 268 7.94 19.04 27.17
N SER A 269 8.81 18.03 27.31
CA SER A 269 9.90 17.79 26.35
C SER A 269 9.40 17.57 24.92
N VAL A 270 8.26 16.88 24.74
CA VAL A 270 7.65 16.62 23.42
C VAL A 270 7.17 17.91 22.73
N LEU A 271 6.92 19.00 23.47
CA LEU A 271 6.65 20.31 22.85
C LEU A 271 7.83 20.82 21.99
N GLY A 272 9.04 20.37 22.29
CA GLY A 272 10.25 20.67 21.52
C GLY A 272 10.50 19.73 20.33
N ALA A 273 9.66 18.71 20.10
CA ALA A 273 9.89 17.73 19.05
C ALA A 273 9.84 18.35 17.64
N SER A 274 10.63 17.79 16.71
CA SER A 274 10.68 18.27 15.32
C SER A 274 9.32 18.15 14.60
N PRO A 275 8.60 17.00 14.64
CA PRO A 275 7.30 16.88 14.00
C PRO A 275 6.20 17.71 14.69
N SER A 276 5.53 18.58 13.93
CA SER A 276 4.43 19.43 14.42
C SER A 276 3.25 18.64 14.99
N THR A 277 3.03 17.41 14.53
CA THR A 277 2.01 16.49 15.05
C THR A 277 2.31 15.99 16.46
N SER A 278 3.59 15.82 16.82
CA SER A 278 4.04 15.49 18.19
C SER A 278 3.78 16.67 19.13
N VAL A 279 4.13 17.89 18.71
CA VAL A 279 3.87 19.10 19.48
C VAL A 279 2.36 19.28 19.72
N GLY A 280 1.54 19.07 18.69
CA GLY A 280 0.08 19.12 18.82
C GLY A 280 -0.46 18.08 19.81
N LEU A 281 0.07 16.86 19.82
CA LEU A 281 -0.30 15.85 20.82
C LEU A 281 0.05 16.29 22.24
N ALA A 282 1.27 16.79 22.46
CA ALA A 282 1.67 17.29 23.78
C ALA A 282 0.77 18.44 24.25
N GLN A 283 0.43 19.39 23.37
CA GLN A 283 -0.51 20.47 23.67
C GLN A 283 -1.89 19.95 24.07
N ASP A 284 -2.43 18.97 23.33
CA ASP A 284 -3.72 18.34 23.63
C ASP A 284 -3.71 17.66 25.02
N MET A 285 -2.62 16.98 25.37
CA MET A 285 -2.49 16.21 26.62
C MET A 285 -2.15 17.07 27.84
N LEU A 286 -1.42 18.17 27.67
CA LEU A 286 -1.06 19.12 28.74
C LEU A 286 -2.23 20.07 29.09
N THR A 287 -3.09 20.40 28.11
CA THR A 287 -4.19 21.36 28.31
C THR A 287 -5.15 20.98 29.45
N PRO A 288 -5.59 19.70 29.61
CA PRO A 288 -6.41 19.27 30.74
C PRO A 288 -5.70 19.36 32.09
N LEU A 289 -4.37 19.22 32.13
CA LEU A 289 -3.59 19.17 33.37
C LEU A 289 -3.39 20.53 34.03
N ILE A 290 -3.58 21.63 33.28
CA ILE A 290 -3.35 23.01 33.75
C ILE A 290 -3.89 23.30 35.16
N PRO A 291 -5.12 22.89 35.54
CA PRO A 291 -5.64 23.14 36.88
C PRO A 291 -4.95 22.38 38.01
N GLN A 292 -4.20 21.32 37.68
CA GLN A 292 -3.53 20.42 38.61
C GLN A 292 -2.02 20.71 38.74
N LEU A 293 -1.48 21.60 37.89
CA LEU A 293 -0.04 21.90 37.90
C LEU A 293 0.36 22.65 39.17
N ASP A 294 1.51 22.29 39.74
CA ASP A 294 2.15 23.10 40.76
C ASP A 294 2.92 24.30 40.15
N GLN A 295 3.57 25.09 41.01
CA GLN A 295 4.29 26.28 40.57
C GLN A 295 5.53 25.97 39.71
N GLU A 296 6.21 24.86 39.98
CA GLU A 296 7.42 24.43 39.26
C GLU A 296 7.05 23.90 37.88
N GLN A 297 6.04 23.05 37.80
CA GLN A 297 5.48 22.52 36.57
C GLN A 297 4.91 23.64 35.66
N ALA A 298 4.23 24.63 36.25
CA ALA A 298 3.77 25.80 35.49
C ALA A 298 4.94 26.59 34.89
N ALA A 299 6.05 26.74 35.62
CA ALA A 299 7.27 27.38 35.11
C ALA A 299 7.92 26.57 33.98
N GLU A 300 8.07 25.26 34.16
CA GLU A 300 8.63 24.35 33.15
C GLU A 300 7.84 24.41 31.82
N LEU A 301 6.51 24.45 31.91
CA LEU A 301 5.63 24.62 30.77
C LEU A 301 5.83 25.99 30.08
N MET A 302 6.03 27.06 30.84
CA MET A 302 6.29 28.39 30.28
C MET A 302 7.64 28.43 29.55
N ASP A 303 8.67 27.81 30.11
CA ASP A 303 10.00 27.72 29.48
C ASP A 303 9.95 26.93 28.17
N ALA A 304 9.29 25.78 28.15
CA ALA A 304 9.10 25.00 26.93
C ALA A 304 8.25 25.75 25.89
N SER A 305 7.26 26.54 26.34
CA SER A 305 6.42 27.37 25.48
C SER A 305 7.23 28.41 24.70
N ALA A 306 8.33 28.92 25.25
CA ALA A 306 9.22 29.85 24.56
C ALA A 306 9.74 29.26 23.24
N THR A 307 10.18 28.00 23.28
CA THR A 307 10.69 27.28 22.11
C THR A 307 9.60 27.04 21.07
N VAL A 308 8.37 26.71 21.51
CA VAL A 308 7.23 26.52 20.60
C VAL A 308 6.85 27.81 19.89
N LEU A 309 6.94 28.97 20.56
CA LEU A 309 6.60 30.27 19.99
C LEU A 309 7.59 30.76 18.91
N LEU A 310 8.79 30.17 18.83
CA LEU A 310 9.76 30.43 17.76
C LEU A 310 9.46 29.67 16.46
N ARG A 311 8.48 28.76 16.48
CA ARG A 311 8.11 27.95 15.33
C ARG A 311 7.27 28.73 14.31
N THR A 312 7.10 28.19 13.11
CA THR A 312 6.36 28.85 12.01
C THR A 312 4.99 28.25 11.74
N GLU A 313 4.67 27.07 12.30
CA GLU A 313 3.41 26.38 12.02
C GLU A 313 2.21 27.01 12.76
N LYS A 314 1.36 27.71 12.00
CA LYS A 314 0.20 28.47 12.51
C LYS A 314 -0.74 27.68 13.44
N LYS A 315 -0.99 26.39 13.16
CA LYS A 315 -1.87 25.56 13.99
C LYS A 315 -1.26 25.29 15.37
N VAL A 316 0.03 24.97 15.42
CA VAL A 316 0.80 24.71 16.64
C VAL A 316 0.87 25.97 17.49
N LEU A 317 1.20 27.12 16.87
CA LEU A 317 1.27 28.40 17.57
C LEU A 317 -0.08 28.79 18.20
N ARG A 318 -1.19 28.64 17.46
CA ARG A 318 -2.54 28.92 18.00
C ARG A 318 -2.91 28.01 19.16
N ALA A 319 -2.56 26.73 19.08
CA ALA A 319 -2.78 25.79 20.17
C ALA A 319 -1.94 26.15 21.41
N GLN A 320 -0.68 26.56 21.23
CA GLN A 320 0.17 27.02 22.34
C GLN A 320 -0.39 28.26 23.02
N LEU A 321 -0.84 29.26 22.24
CA LEU A 321 -1.45 30.46 22.78
C LEU A 321 -2.74 30.15 23.56
N ARG A 322 -3.57 29.20 23.09
CA ARG A 322 -4.76 28.73 23.83
C ARG A 322 -4.39 28.06 25.15
N LEU A 323 -3.34 27.25 25.14
CA LEU A 323 -2.80 26.59 26.32
C LEU A 323 -2.33 27.63 27.36
N LEU A 324 -1.53 28.61 26.94
CA LEU A 324 -1.10 29.74 27.78
C LEU A 324 -2.28 30.58 28.28
N THR A 325 -3.30 30.82 27.45
CA THR A 325 -4.54 31.51 27.85
C THR A 325 -5.20 30.77 29.00
N LYS A 326 -5.29 29.44 28.90
CA LYS A 326 -5.91 28.61 29.93
C LYS A 326 -5.06 28.64 31.22
N LEU A 327 -3.73 28.62 31.10
CA LEU A 327 -2.81 28.77 32.24
C LEU A 327 -3.08 30.07 33.00
N VAL A 328 -3.11 31.22 32.31
CA VAL A 328 -3.39 32.53 32.92
C VAL A 328 -4.76 32.59 33.58
N LYS A 329 -5.79 32.01 32.95
CA LYS A 329 -7.14 31.98 33.52
C LYS A 329 -7.22 31.17 34.82
N THR A 330 -6.47 30.08 34.91
CA THR A 330 -6.45 29.22 36.09
C THR A 330 -5.48 29.72 37.16
N ARG A 331 -4.41 30.39 36.75
CA ARG A 331 -3.32 30.91 37.59
C ARG A 331 -3.02 32.38 37.25
N PRO A 332 -3.83 33.32 37.75
CA PRO A 332 -3.66 34.75 37.45
C PRO A 332 -2.27 35.29 37.80
N GLU A 333 -1.57 34.69 38.75
CA GLU A 333 -0.19 35.02 39.12
C GLU A 333 0.82 34.83 37.96
N CYS A 334 0.50 33.98 36.97
CA CYS A 334 1.33 33.76 35.78
C CYS A 334 1.08 34.80 34.67
N ALA A 335 0.07 35.67 34.80
CA ALA A 335 -0.36 36.60 33.75
C ALA A 335 0.77 37.51 33.25
N ALA A 336 1.56 38.07 34.16
CA ALA A 336 2.66 38.98 33.82
C ALA A 336 3.78 38.26 33.06
N GLN A 337 4.11 37.03 33.46
CA GLN A 337 5.17 36.22 32.85
C GLN A 337 4.75 35.72 31.47
N VAL A 338 3.50 35.26 31.32
CA VAL A 338 2.94 34.87 30.01
C VAL A 338 2.84 36.05 29.06
N SER A 339 2.45 37.23 29.56
CA SER A 339 2.42 38.47 28.76
C SER A 339 3.81 38.82 28.24
N ALA A 340 4.84 38.78 29.09
CA ALA A 340 6.23 39.04 28.70
C ALA A 340 6.75 38.02 27.67
N LEU A 341 6.46 36.73 27.88
CA LEU A 341 6.82 35.64 26.97
C LEU A 341 6.21 35.83 25.57
N VAL A 342 4.90 36.09 25.52
CA VAL A 342 4.17 36.28 24.25
C VAL A 342 4.60 37.58 23.56
N ALA A 343 4.85 38.65 24.32
CA ALA A 343 5.36 39.91 23.78
C ALA A 343 6.74 39.76 23.11
N ALA A 344 7.64 38.95 23.69
CA ALA A 344 8.96 38.68 23.12
C ALA A 344 8.89 37.96 21.75
N ALA A 345 7.91 37.09 21.55
CA ALA A 345 7.73 36.35 20.29
C ALA A 345 6.80 37.08 19.29
N ALA A 346 5.94 38.01 19.74
CA ALA A 346 4.82 38.55 18.96
C ALA A 346 5.20 39.09 17.58
N ASN A 347 6.34 39.77 17.45
CA ASN A 347 6.80 40.37 16.20
C ASN A 347 7.38 39.33 15.20
N THR A 348 7.70 38.13 15.66
CA THR A 348 8.23 37.03 14.84
C THR A 348 7.14 36.06 14.38
N LEU A 349 5.94 36.11 14.99
CA LEU A 349 4.81 35.27 14.63
C LEU A 349 4.19 35.69 13.28
N PRO A 350 3.58 34.76 12.52
CA PRO A 350 2.79 35.08 11.32
C PRO A 350 1.67 36.10 11.62
N LEU A 351 1.41 37.02 10.68
CA LEU A 351 0.44 38.13 10.84
C LEU A 351 -0.96 37.67 11.32
N ASP A 352 -1.42 36.51 10.86
CA ASP A 352 -2.72 35.91 11.19
C ASP A 352 -2.75 35.18 12.56
N VAL A 353 -1.62 35.09 13.25
CA VAL A 353 -1.49 34.58 14.62
C VAL A 353 -1.20 35.73 15.59
N GLN A 354 -0.56 36.81 15.13
CA GLN A 354 -0.29 38.01 15.94
C GLN A 354 -1.57 38.58 16.58
N SER A 355 -2.71 38.56 15.89
CA SER A 355 -3.99 39.03 16.47
C SER A 355 -4.46 38.21 17.67
N THR A 356 -4.12 36.93 17.74
CA THR A 356 -4.42 36.06 18.90
C THR A 356 -3.39 36.25 20.00
N ALA A 357 -2.12 36.38 19.63
CA ALA A 357 -1.04 36.69 20.57
C ALA A 357 -1.27 38.04 21.26
N ARG A 358 -1.67 39.07 20.51
CA ARG A 358 -2.01 40.40 21.01
C ARG A 358 -3.21 40.46 21.95
N LYS A 359 -4.06 39.42 22.01
CA LYS A 359 -5.13 39.31 23.01
C LYS A 359 -4.64 38.77 24.36
N LEU A 360 -3.48 38.10 24.36
CA LEU A 360 -2.78 37.64 25.57
C LEU A 360 -1.81 38.70 26.07
N ILE A 361 -1.36 39.58 25.18
CA ILE A 361 -0.80 40.87 25.51
C ILE A 361 -1.97 41.77 25.92
N ILE A 362 -1.80 42.52 26.98
CA ILE A 362 -2.88 43.35 27.52
C ILE A 362 -2.98 44.64 26.66
N ASP A 363 -3.94 44.69 25.71
CA ASP A 363 -4.79 45.87 25.34
C ASP A 363 -5.79 45.62 24.14
N GLU A 364 -6.88 46.41 24.11
CA GLU A 364 -8.24 46.23 23.51
C GLU A 364 -8.47 46.42 21.96
N PRO A 365 -9.66 46.01 21.39
CA PRO A 365 -9.88 45.69 19.95
C PRO A 365 -10.91 46.56 19.16
N VAL A 366 -10.94 46.46 17.81
CA VAL A 366 -12.03 46.94 16.92
C VAL A 366 -12.34 45.96 15.75
N THR A 367 -13.62 45.93 15.37
CA THR A 367 -14.38 45.03 14.45
C THR A 367 -14.44 45.50 12.99
N ALA A 368 -14.76 44.58 12.05
CA ALA A 368 -14.97 44.80 10.60
C ALA A 368 -16.46 44.72 10.17
N PRO A 369 -16.83 45.14 8.94
CA PRO A 369 -18.11 44.76 8.30
C PRO A 369 -18.03 44.23 6.83
N ASN A 370 -19.21 43.84 6.31
CA ASN A 370 -19.55 42.86 5.25
C ASN A 370 -19.78 43.39 3.79
N THR A 371 -19.85 42.39 2.86
CA THR A 371 -20.45 42.17 1.48
C THR A 371 -21.61 43.06 0.96
N PRO A 372 -22.00 43.13 -0.36
CA PRO A 372 -22.60 42.02 -1.20
C PRO A 372 -22.61 42.12 -2.79
N ASP A 373 -23.29 41.15 -3.45
CA ASP A 373 -23.51 40.87 -4.91
C ASP A 373 -24.90 41.29 -5.51
N ALA A 374 -25.13 41.10 -6.84
CA ALA A 374 -26.35 41.44 -7.63
C ALA A 374 -26.79 40.36 -8.70
N GLU A 375 -28.04 40.43 -9.20
CA GLU A 375 -28.86 39.42 -9.97
C GLU A 375 -29.00 39.64 -11.53
N GLY A 376 -29.52 38.63 -12.28
CA GLY A 376 -29.84 38.66 -13.74
C GLY A 376 -30.89 37.61 -14.25
N GLU A 377 -31.38 37.80 -15.50
CA GLU A 377 -32.68 37.48 -16.18
C GLU A 377 -33.10 36.03 -16.60
N THR A 378 -34.37 35.82 -17.00
CA THR A 378 -35.10 34.53 -17.16
C THR A 378 -35.33 34.00 -18.60
N GLY A 379 -34.76 32.82 -18.92
CA GLY A 379 -35.25 31.78 -19.88
C GLY A 379 -34.24 30.63 -20.13
N SER A 380 -34.54 29.34 -19.91
CA SER A 380 -33.52 28.26 -19.93
C SER A 380 -33.01 27.84 -21.33
N ILE A 381 -31.70 27.54 -21.43
CA ILE A 381 -31.00 27.07 -22.64
C ILE A 381 -31.05 25.54 -22.71
N ILE A 382 -31.40 24.96 -23.88
CA ILE A 382 -31.43 23.51 -24.10
C ILE A 382 -30.06 23.04 -24.62
N ILE A 383 -29.37 22.21 -23.83
CA ILE A 383 -28.10 21.57 -24.19
C ILE A 383 -28.38 20.13 -24.65
N PRO A 384 -27.88 19.67 -25.81
CA PRO A 384 -28.09 18.32 -26.31
C PRO A 384 -27.69 17.21 -25.31
N GLU A 385 -28.46 16.13 -25.27
CA GLU A 385 -28.06 14.91 -24.57
C GLU A 385 -26.84 14.28 -25.24
N ALA A 386 -25.98 13.64 -24.44
CA ALA A 386 -24.85 12.90 -24.98
C ALA A 386 -25.37 11.67 -25.72
N ALA A 387 -24.78 11.36 -26.87
CA ALA A 387 -25.08 10.14 -27.62
C ALA A 387 -23.79 9.34 -27.87
N PRO A 388 -23.24 8.66 -26.84
CA PRO A 388 -21.98 7.94 -26.96
C PRO A 388 -22.03 6.88 -28.06
N ARG A 389 -21.15 6.99 -29.04
CA ARG A 389 -21.00 6.05 -30.15
C ARG A 389 -19.55 5.62 -30.29
N ASP A 390 -19.35 4.40 -30.77
CA ASP A 390 -18.03 3.93 -31.15
C ASP A 390 -17.41 4.92 -32.16
N ARG A 391 -16.22 5.40 -31.83
CA ARG A 391 -15.39 6.31 -32.62
C ARG A 391 -14.44 5.51 -33.52
N GLU A 392 -13.66 6.18 -34.35
CA GLU A 392 -12.57 5.48 -35.05
C GLU A 392 -11.51 5.03 -34.02
N PRO A 393 -11.02 3.77 -34.11
CA PRO A 393 -9.97 3.29 -33.23
C PRO A 393 -8.70 4.12 -33.39
N GLY A 394 -8.03 4.41 -32.26
CA GLY A 394 -6.73 5.08 -32.27
C GLY A 394 -5.59 4.17 -32.73
N ARG A 395 -4.38 4.72 -32.76
CA ARG A 395 -3.16 3.99 -33.13
C ARG A 395 -2.92 2.77 -32.25
N GLU A 396 -3.41 2.76 -31.01
CA GLU A 396 -3.22 1.63 -30.09
C GLU A 396 -3.98 0.35 -30.52
N ALA A 397 -4.89 0.43 -31.50
CA ALA A 397 -5.49 -0.74 -32.13
C ALA A 397 -4.51 -1.49 -33.06
N GLU A 398 -3.46 -0.81 -33.54
CA GLU A 398 -2.47 -1.40 -34.44
C GLU A 398 -1.47 -2.29 -33.68
N PRO A 399 -0.86 -3.29 -34.36
CA PRO A 399 0.26 -4.04 -33.79
C PRO A 399 1.38 -3.10 -33.35
N LEU A 400 1.94 -3.33 -32.16
CA LEU A 400 3.11 -2.59 -31.71
C LEU A 400 4.27 -2.79 -32.69
N THR A 401 4.99 -1.72 -33.01
CA THR A 401 6.14 -1.77 -33.90
C THR A 401 7.17 -2.77 -33.36
N PRO A 402 7.58 -3.78 -34.15
CA PRO A 402 8.60 -4.74 -33.73
C PRO A 402 9.92 -4.04 -33.41
N ILE A 403 10.64 -4.57 -32.41
CA ILE A 403 11.99 -4.12 -32.09
C ILE A 403 12.93 -4.50 -33.23
N ALA A 404 13.68 -3.54 -33.74
CA ALA A 404 14.56 -3.69 -34.89
C ALA A 404 15.87 -4.39 -34.52
N ASP A 405 16.46 -4.06 -33.37
CA ASP A 405 17.78 -4.53 -32.96
C ASP A 405 17.96 -4.63 -31.44
N ASP A 406 19.15 -5.11 -31.03
CA ASP A 406 19.48 -5.29 -29.61
C ASP A 406 19.58 -3.97 -28.85
N ALA A 407 20.02 -2.89 -29.49
CA ALA A 407 20.15 -1.59 -28.84
C ALA A 407 18.77 -1.04 -28.45
N GLU A 408 17.81 -1.09 -29.38
CA GLU A 408 16.42 -0.74 -29.10
C GLU A 408 15.80 -1.69 -28.06
N CYS A 409 16.09 -3.00 -28.12
CA CYS A 409 15.63 -3.95 -27.11
C CYS A 409 16.08 -3.57 -25.71
N VAL A 410 17.34 -3.17 -25.56
CA VAL A 410 17.94 -2.77 -24.28
C VAL A 410 17.34 -1.47 -23.77
N GLU A 411 17.17 -0.47 -24.65
CA GLU A 411 16.54 0.80 -24.28
C GLU A 411 15.11 0.59 -23.78
N VAL A 412 14.30 -0.19 -24.52
CA VAL A 412 12.92 -0.51 -24.14
C VAL A 412 12.88 -1.28 -22.83
N LEU A 413 13.77 -2.26 -22.64
CA LEU A 413 13.86 -3.02 -21.39
C LEU A 413 14.13 -2.10 -20.19
N LEU A 414 15.08 -1.17 -20.30
CA LEU A 414 15.39 -0.22 -19.22
C LEU A 414 14.20 0.67 -18.91
N LYS A 415 13.53 1.23 -19.91
CA LYS A 415 12.31 2.04 -19.73
C LYS A 415 11.20 1.29 -18.99
N VAL A 416 10.99 0.00 -19.30
CA VAL A 416 10.00 -0.85 -18.62
C VAL A 416 10.41 -1.14 -17.17
N LEU A 417 11.70 -1.40 -16.91
CA LEU A 417 12.22 -1.63 -15.56
C LEU A 417 12.15 -0.37 -14.70
N GLU A 418 12.35 0.81 -15.29
CA GLU A 418 12.43 2.09 -14.60
C GLU A 418 11.09 2.86 -14.55
N GLU A 419 10.01 2.27 -15.10
CA GLU A 419 8.65 2.83 -15.17
C GLU A 419 8.56 4.16 -15.97
N GLU A 420 9.44 4.36 -16.94
CA GLU A 420 9.49 5.60 -17.73
C GLU A 420 8.39 5.69 -18.81
N THR A 421 7.61 4.62 -19.02
CA THR A 421 6.56 4.58 -20.04
C THR A 421 5.17 4.35 -19.43
N GLN A 422 4.21 5.17 -19.86
CA GLN A 422 2.79 4.97 -19.55
C GLN A 422 2.18 3.85 -20.40
N GLU A 423 2.54 3.79 -21.68
CA GLU A 423 2.15 2.73 -22.62
C GLU A 423 2.97 1.45 -22.41
N THR A 424 2.34 0.30 -22.67
CA THR A 424 3.03 -0.99 -22.56
C THR A 424 3.96 -1.23 -23.74
N GLN A 425 5.23 -1.52 -23.45
CA GLN A 425 6.20 -2.00 -24.44
C GLN A 425 6.46 -3.51 -24.29
N LEU A 426 5.79 -4.14 -23.34
CA LEU A 426 6.03 -5.52 -22.93
C LEU A 426 5.79 -6.56 -24.03
N PRO A 427 4.72 -6.46 -24.87
CA PRO A 427 4.46 -7.46 -25.91
C PRO A 427 5.57 -7.53 -26.96
N ARG A 428 6.01 -6.39 -27.50
CA ARG A 428 7.11 -6.32 -28.48
C ARG A 428 8.46 -6.74 -27.87
N LEU A 429 8.70 -6.42 -26.60
CA LEU A 429 9.89 -6.84 -25.86
C LEU A 429 9.95 -8.36 -25.71
N LEU A 430 8.86 -8.98 -25.25
CA LEU A 430 8.77 -10.43 -25.11
C LEU A 430 8.89 -11.14 -26.47
N ALA A 431 8.26 -10.61 -27.52
CA ALA A 431 8.36 -11.16 -28.87
C ALA A 431 9.81 -11.15 -29.39
N TYR A 432 10.55 -10.06 -29.20
CA TYR A 432 11.97 -9.97 -29.58
C TYR A 432 12.86 -10.95 -28.79
N MET A 433 12.61 -11.09 -27.49
CA MET A 433 13.30 -12.07 -26.64
C MET A 433 13.02 -13.51 -27.09
N VAL A 434 11.79 -13.83 -27.49
CA VAL A 434 11.42 -15.14 -28.07
C VAL A 434 12.19 -15.39 -29.36
N GLN A 435 12.23 -14.43 -30.27
CA GLN A 435 12.91 -14.56 -31.55
C GLN A 435 14.40 -14.84 -31.36
N SER A 436 15.07 -14.05 -30.52
CA SER A 436 16.48 -14.24 -30.18
C SER A 436 16.72 -15.63 -29.57
N ARG A 437 15.82 -16.10 -28.71
CA ARG A 437 15.92 -17.43 -28.08
C ARG A 437 15.68 -18.59 -29.04
N LYS A 438 14.73 -18.46 -29.97
CA LYS A 438 14.51 -19.43 -31.06
C LYS A 438 15.72 -19.52 -31.99
N ALA A 439 16.42 -18.40 -32.20
CA ALA A 439 17.67 -18.34 -32.94
C ALA A 439 18.91 -18.79 -32.13
N ASN A 440 18.74 -19.19 -30.86
CA ASN A 440 19.83 -19.51 -29.93
C ASN A 440 20.89 -18.39 -29.83
N ARG A 441 20.45 -17.13 -29.91
CA ARG A 441 21.27 -15.92 -29.90
C ARG A 441 21.05 -15.14 -28.60
N SER A 442 22.12 -14.59 -28.03
CA SER A 442 22.06 -13.64 -26.92
C SER A 442 21.74 -12.23 -27.43
N ILE A 443 20.97 -11.46 -26.67
CA ILE A 443 20.79 -10.01 -26.89
C ILE A 443 22.09 -9.33 -26.47
N GLU A 444 22.76 -8.61 -27.36
CA GLU A 444 24.04 -7.94 -27.11
C GLU A 444 23.88 -6.75 -26.15
N MET A 445 24.72 -6.72 -25.11
CA MET A 445 24.68 -5.70 -24.04
C MET A 445 26.09 -5.47 -23.51
N ASP A 446 26.48 -4.21 -23.28
CA ASP A 446 27.73 -3.92 -22.59
C ASP A 446 27.69 -4.30 -21.10
N LYS A 447 28.87 -4.37 -20.47
CA LYS A 447 28.98 -4.74 -19.05
C LYS A 447 28.30 -3.75 -18.09
N ALA A 448 28.27 -2.47 -18.45
CA ALA A 448 27.68 -1.43 -17.60
C ALA A 448 26.15 -1.60 -17.53
N THR A 449 25.54 -1.88 -18.68
CA THR A 449 24.12 -2.16 -18.84
C THR A 449 23.73 -3.46 -18.15
N GLN A 450 24.56 -4.51 -18.29
CA GLN A 450 24.38 -5.75 -17.53
C GLN A 450 24.36 -5.50 -16.01
N GLU A 451 25.31 -4.71 -15.49
CA GLU A 451 25.34 -4.37 -14.06
C GLU A 451 24.17 -3.46 -13.65
N ARG A 452 23.69 -2.56 -14.52
CA ARG A 452 22.49 -1.71 -14.27
C ARG A 452 21.22 -2.54 -14.13
N ILE A 453 21.00 -3.53 -15.01
CA ILE A 453 19.84 -4.42 -14.90
C ILE A 453 19.98 -5.35 -13.70
N TYR A 454 21.20 -5.82 -13.44
CA TYR A 454 21.47 -6.65 -12.28
C TYR A 454 21.27 -5.89 -10.96
N SER A 455 21.71 -4.63 -10.88
CA SER A 455 21.64 -3.80 -9.66
C SER A 455 20.20 -3.51 -9.24
N HIS A 456 19.26 -3.43 -10.20
CA HIS A 456 17.82 -3.36 -9.93
C HIS A 456 17.33 -4.50 -9.03
N ASN A 457 17.98 -5.67 -9.08
CA ASN A 457 17.59 -6.87 -8.34
C ASN A 457 18.60 -7.30 -7.26
N LYS A 458 19.81 -6.74 -7.26
CA LYS A 458 20.96 -7.22 -6.44
C LYS A 458 20.76 -7.03 -4.94
N ASN A 459 20.01 -5.99 -4.56
CA ASN A 459 19.77 -5.61 -3.16
C ASN A 459 18.33 -5.85 -2.70
N LEU A 460 17.48 -6.45 -3.55
CA LEU A 460 16.10 -6.74 -3.15
C LEU A 460 16.13 -7.86 -2.10
N ARG A 461 15.72 -7.54 -0.87
CA ARG A 461 15.42 -8.56 0.15
C ARG A 461 14.22 -9.39 -0.32
N TYR A 462 14.01 -10.56 0.30
CA TYR A 462 13.01 -11.55 -0.12
C TYR A 462 11.64 -10.94 -0.51
N TRP A 463 11.10 -10.06 0.33
CA TRP A 463 9.78 -9.47 0.09
C TRP A 463 9.78 -8.36 -0.94
N ASP A 464 10.86 -7.59 -1.05
CA ASP A 464 11.00 -6.61 -2.11
C ASP A 464 11.08 -7.31 -3.47
N ALA A 465 11.72 -8.48 -3.53
CA ALA A 465 11.73 -9.31 -4.72
C ALA A 465 10.32 -9.84 -5.08
N VAL A 466 9.51 -10.25 -4.09
CA VAL A 466 8.11 -10.65 -4.32
C VAL A 466 7.24 -9.48 -4.78
N LYS A 467 7.43 -8.29 -4.20
CA LYS A 467 6.72 -7.05 -4.60
C LYS A 467 7.15 -6.52 -5.97
N ASP A 468 8.25 -7.02 -6.54
CA ASP A 468 8.75 -6.66 -7.87
C ASP A 468 8.99 -7.85 -8.83
N GLU A 469 8.29 -8.97 -8.61
CA GLU A 469 8.48 -10.25 -9.30
C GLU A 469 8.55 -10.17 -10.84
N LEU A 470 7.64 -9.44 -11.49
CA LEU A 470 7.63 -9.41 -12.96
C LEU A 470 8.84 -8.64 -13.53
N ARG A 471 9.34 -7.61 -12.84
CA ARG A 471 10.57 -6.91 -13.24
C ARG A 471 11.80 -7.76 -13.01
N ALA A 472 11.84 -8.51 -11.91
CA ALA A 472 12.87 -9.51 -11.68
C ALA A 472 12.84 -10.61 -12.76
N SER A 473 11.65 -11.01 -13.21
CA SER A 473 11.47 -11.96 -14.30
C SER A 473 11.93 -11.41 -15.66
N LEU A 474 11.70 -10.13 -15.95
CA LEU A 474 12.23 -9.47 -17.16
C LEU A 474 13.76 -9.42 -17.14
N SER A 475 14.31 -9.01 -16.00
CA SER A 475 15.76 -8.95 -15.78
C SER A 475 16.40 -10.33 -15.96
N TYR A 476 15.74 -11.39 -15.46
CA TYR A 476 16.13 -12.77 -15.71
C TYR A 476 16.16 -13.09 -17.21
N LEU A 477 15.07 -12.85 -17.93
CA LEU A 477 14.96 -13.20 -19.34
C LEU A 477 16.06 -12.55 -20.19
N ALA A 478 16.40 -11.30 -19.90
CA ALA A 478 17.48 -10.55 -20.56
C ALA A 478 18.87 -11.11 -20.23
N LEU A 479 19.16 -11.31 -18.93
CA LEU A 479 20.49 -11.66 -18.46
C LEU A 479 20.82 -13.17 -18.52
N LYS A 480 19.82 -14.03 -18.74
CA LYS A 480 19.98 -15.50 -18.75
C LYS A 480 21.08 -15.99 -19.68
N SER A 481 21.20 -15.38 -20.87
CA SER A 481 22.19 -15.77 -21.89
C SER A 481 23.64 -15.50 -21.45
N TYR A 482 23.85 -14.55 -20.54
CA TYR A 482 25.16 -14.16 -20.01
C TYR A 482 25.66 -15.03 -18.86
N ARG A 483 24.86 -16.02 -18.41
CA ARG A 483 25.19 -16.92 -17.29
C ARG A 483 25.66 -16.18 -16.02
N LEU A 484 25.17 -14.96 -15.81
CA LEU A 484 25.36 -14.23 -14.56
C LEU A 484 24.71 -15.05 -13.43
N LYS A 485 25.29 -14.98 -12.23
CA LYS A 485 24.71 -15.63 -11.04
C LYS A 485 23.48 -14.84 -10.58
N LEU A 486 22.37 -15.02 -11.26
CA LEU A 486 21.09 -14.34 -11.01
C LEU A 486 20.31 -15.01 -9.89
N THR A 487 20.93 -15.20 -8.72
CA THR A 487 20.35 -16.06 -7.68
C THR A 487 18.97 -15.60 -7.20
N HIS A 488 18.68 -14.29 -7.19
CA HIS A 488 17.34 -13.77 -6.90
C HIS A 488 16.37 -13.96 -8.07
N CYS A 489 16.81 -13.77 -9.32
CA CYS A 489 15.91 -13.89 -10.47
C CYS A 489 15.59 -15.38 -10.80
N ASP A 490 16.56 -16.28 -10.63
CA ASP A 490 16.36 -17.74 -10.68
C ASP A 490 15.36 -18.20 -9.61
N PHE A 491 15.44 -17.59 -8.43
CA PHE A 491 14.50 -17.83 -7.34
C PHE A 491 13.08 -17.39 -7.71
N MET A 492 12.89 -16.16 -8.23
CA MET A 492 11.56 -15.68 -8.63
C MET A 492 10.95 -16.53 -9.75
N GLN A 493 11.77 -17.01 -10.68
CA GLN A 493 11.32 -17.94 -11.72
C GLN A 493 10.76 -19.24 -11.12
N LYS A 494 11.45 -19.82 -10.12
CA LYS A 494 10.98 -21.02 -9.41
C LYS A 494 9.74 -20.73 -8.55
N TYR A 495 9.68 -19.57 -7.90
CA TYR A 495 8.50 -19.13 -7.15
C TYR A 495 7.27 -19.07 -8.07
N ARG A 496 7.39 -18.42 -9.23
CA ARG A 496 6.35 -18.36 -10.24
C ARG A 496 5.89 -19.75 -10.68
N GLU A 497 6.83 -20.62 -11.06
CA GLU A 497 6.54 -21.99 -11.54
C GLU A 497 5.87 -22.87 -10.48
N ASN A 498 6.30 -22.79 -9.22
CA ASN A 498 5.82 -23.69 -8.16
C ASN A 498 4.62 -23.15 -7.38
N TYR A 499 4.52 -21.83 -7.19
CA TYR A 499 3.57 -21.24 -6.25
C TYR A 499 2.34 -20.65 -6.96
N LEU A 500 2.56 -19.83 -7.99
CA LEU A 500 1.48 -19.07 -8.62
C LEU A 500 0.68 -19.94 -9.60
N PHE A 501 1.35 -20.71 -10.47
CA PHE A 501 0.67 -21.63 -11.38
C PHE A 501 -0.10 -22.74 -10.67
N SER A 502 0.40 -23.23 -9.53
CA SER A 502 -0.24 -24.34 -8.81
C SER A 502 -1.42 -23.89 -7.93
N ARG A 503 -1.48 -22.62 -7.52
CA ARG A 503 -2.52 -22.07 -6.64
C ARG A 503 -3.60 -21.26 -7.37
N ALA A 504 -3.35 -20.79 -8.59
CA ALA A 504 -4.30 -20.00 -9.36
C ALA A 504 -5.62 -20.77 -9.58
N LYS A 505 -6.75 -20.17 -9.17
CA LYS A 505 -8.09 -20.76 -9.36
C LYS A 505 -8.76 -20.31 -10.65
N SER A 506 -8.25 -19.24 -11.25
CA SER A 506 -8.58 -18.76 -12.60
C SER A 506 -7.33 -18.26 -13.34
N ARG A 507 -7.41 -18.26 -14.66
CA ARG A 507 -6.47 -17.62 -15.59
C ARG A 507 -6.88 -16.16 -15.82
N GLY A 508 -6.83 -15.35 -14.76
CA GLY A 508 -7.00 -13.89 -14.85
C GLY A 508 -5.78 -13.19 -15.47
N PRO A 509 -5.79 -11.84 -15.59
CA PRO A 509 -4.73 -11.09 -16.27
C PRO A 509 -3.32 -11.35 -15.74
N GLN A 510 -3.15 -11.48 -14.43
CA GLN A 510 -1.85 -11.81 -13.84
C GLN A 510 -1.33 -13.16 -14.37
N VAL A 511 -2.15 -14.19 -14.32
CA VAL A 511 -1.76 -15.56 -14.72
C VAL A 511 -1.49 -15.61 -16.21
N LEU A 512 -2.33 -14.96 -17.02
CA LEU A 512 -2.14 -14.88 -18.47
C LEU A 512 -0.85 -14.14 -18.83
N LEU A 513 -0.52 -13.03 -18.15
CA LEU A 513 0.77 -12.38 -18.37
C LEU A 513 1.92 -13.31 -17.99
N GLN A 514 1.82 -14.05 -16.88
CA GLN A 514 2.84 -15.01 -16.48
C GLN A 514 3.01 -16.15 -17.49
N GLU A 515 1.95 -16.61 -18.17
CA GLU A 515 2.03 -17.56 -19.29
C GLU A 515 2.86 -16.99 -20.45
N GLN A 516 2.69 -15.70 -20.78
CA GLN A 516 3.47 -15.02 -21.81
C GLN A 516 4.96 -14.96 -21.46
N PHE A 517 5.28 -14.68 -20.19
CA PHE A 517 6.66 -14.77 -19.68
C PHE A 517 7.21 -16.20 -19.70
N ALA A 518 6.38 -17.20 -19.39
CA ALA A 518 6.78 -18.60 -19.42
C ALA A 518 7.08 -19.06 -20.85
N TYR A 519 6.29 -18.63 -21.84
CA TYR A 519 6.55 -18.90 -23.24
C TYR A 519 7.83 -18.17 -23.71
N ALA A 520 8.01 -16.90 -23.33
CA ALA A 520 9.26 -16.18 -23.59
C ALA A 520 10.48 -16.88 -23.00
N ASP A 521 10.31 -17.55 -21.86
CA ASP A 521 11.38 -18.35 -21.27
C ASP A 521 11.62 -19.67 -22.02
N LYS A 522 10.56 -20.38 -22.38
CA LYS A 522 10.59 -21.75 -22.91
C LYS A 522 9.71 -21.85 -24.16
N PRO A 523 10.09 -21.22 -25.29
CA PRO A 523 9.23 -21.07 -26.48
C PRO A 523 8.97 -22.36 -27.27
N TYR A 524 9.53 -23.48 -26.81
CA TYR A 524 9.40 -24.81 -27.42
C TYR A 524 8.37 -25.70 -26.72
N LYS A 525 7.82 -25.26 -25.58
CA LYS A 525 6.79 -25.99 -24.83
C LYS A 525 5.45 -25.87 -25.55
N LYS A 526 4.89 -27.01 -25.98
CA LYS A 526 3.63 -27.07 -26.75
C LYS A 526 2.39 -26.67 -25.95
N GLU A 527 2.46 -26.74 -24.63
CA GLU A 527 1.37 -26.35 -23.71
C GLU A 527 1.22 -24.82 -23.54
N LEU A 528 2.17 -24.02 -24.06
CA LEU A 528 2.16 -22.57 -23.91
C LEU A 528 1.85 -21.91 -25.27
N GLU A 529 0.92 -20.96 -25.26
CA GLU A 529 0.58 -20.18 -26.45
C GLU A 529 1.62 -19.09 -26.74
N PRO A 530 1.85 -18.74 -28.03
CA PRO A 530 2.79 -17.70 -28.40
C PRO A 530 2.52 -16.33 -27.77
N VAL A 531 3.57 -15.50 -27.73
CA VAL A 531 3.42 -14.11 -27.29
C VAL A 531 2.43 -13.37 -28.20
N VAL A 532 1.38 -12.78 -27.62
CA VAL A 532 0.45 -11.93 -28.35
C VAL A 532 1.10 -10.59 -28.65
N THR A 533 1.04 -10.14 -29.91
CA THR A 533 1.64 -8.88 -30.39
C THR A 533 0.61 -7.89 -30.92
N THR A 534 -0.67 -8.25 -30.85
CA THR A 534 -1.80 -7.42 -31.26
C THR A 534 -2.88 -7.44 -30.17
N PRO A 535 -3.59 -6.32 -29.95
CA PRO A 535 -4.77 -6.30 -29.09
C PRO A 535 -5.79 -7.36 -29.52
N LEU A 536 -6.54 -7.90 -28.57
CA LEU A 536 -7.61 -8.86 -28.88
C LEU A 536 -8.75 -8.16 -29.62
N PRO A 537 -9.42 -8.85 -30.56
CA PRO A 537 -10.55 -8.28 -31.29
C PRO A 537 -11.70 -7.93 -30.34
N ALA A 538 -12.56 -7.01 -30.76
CA ALA A 538 -13.77 -6.68 -30.04
C ALA A 538 -14.66 -7.91 -29.87
N ALA A 539 -15.12 -8.16 -28.65
CA ALA A 539 -16.03 -9.22 -28.29
C ALA A 539 -17.35 -8.64 -27.80
N GLN A 540 -18.46 -9.26 -28.20
CA GLN A 540 -19.76 -8.95 -27.62
C GLN A 540 -19.96 -9.75 -26.33
N CYS A 541 -20.37 -9.05 -25.27
CA CYS A 541 -20.62 -9.62 -23.96
C CYS A 541 -21.96 -9.10 -23.43
N VAL A 542 -22.83 -10.02 -23.01
CA VAL A 542 -23.97 -9.68 -22.17
C VAL A 542 -23.52 -9.87 -20.72
N TRP A 543 -23.65 -8.82 -19.94
CA TRP A 543 -23.11 -8.77 -18.59
C TRP A 543 -24.12 -9.23 -17.53
N GLU A 544 -23.61 -9.97 -16.55
CA GLU A 544 -24.31 -10.29 -15.32
C GLU A 544 -23.50 -9.72 -14.16
N ARG A 545 -24.13 -8.89 -13.31
CA ARG A 545 -23.53 -8.44 -12.06
C ARG A 545 -23.53 -9.60 -11.07
N VAL A 546 -22.39 -9.82 -10.44
CA VAL A 546 -22.23 -10.82 -9.38
C VAL A 546 -21.99 -10.10 -8.08
N ALA A 547 -22.98 -10.15 -7.19
CA ALA A 547 -22.76 -9.90 -5.77
C ALA A 547 -22.24 -11.19 -5.14
N VAL A 548 -21.01 -11.18 -4.65
CA VAL A 548 -20.43 -12.36 -4.02
C VAL A 548 -20.95 -12.44 -2.58
N ASP A 549 -21.93 -13.33 -2.32
CA ASP A 549 -22.47 -13.59 -0.98
C ASP A 549 -21.35 -14.09 -0.04
N TRP A 550 -21.04 -13.27 0.95
CA TRP A 550 -19.91 -13.45 1.86
C TRP A 550 -20.32 -13.97 3.24
N SER A 551 -21.60 -14.27 3.46
CA SER A 551 -22.15 -14.73 4.75
C SER A 551 -21.45 -15.95 5.36
N LYS A 552 -20.69 -16.71 4.56
CA LYS A 552 -19.97 -17.93 4.99
C LYS A 552 -18.47 -17.74 5.28
N ARG A 553 -17.87 -16.57 5.03
CA ARG A 553 -16.47 -16.26 5.38
C ARG A 553 -16.45 -15.12 6.39
N ARG A 554 -16.01 -15.38 7.62
CA ARG A 554 -16.14 -14.45 8.75
C ARG A 554 -15.42 -13.10 8.56
N ASN A 555 -14.44 -12.97 7.67
CA ASN A 555 -13.65 -11.73 7.48
C ASN A 555 -13.37 -11.46 5.99
N VAL A 556 -13.53 -10.19 5.54
CA VAL A 556 -12.92 -9.67 4.30
C VAL A 556 -11.70 -8.86 4.68
N TYR A 557 -10.54 -9.25 4.15
CA TYR A 557 -9.29 -8.51 4.33
C TYR A 557 -9.07 -7.60 3.13
N VAL A 558 -9.12 -6.29 3.34
CA VAL A 558 -8.61 -5.30 2.37
C VAL A 558 -7.30 -4.77 2.89
N ALA A 559 -6.20 -5.06 2.19
CA ALA A 559 -4.83 -4.77 2.62
C ALA A 559 -4.55 -5.16 4.09
N GLY A 560 -5.10 -6.31 4.52
CA GLY A 560 -4.97 -6.78 5.89
C GLY A 560 -5.87 -6.12 6.93
N ARG A 561 -6.95 -5.47 6.52
CA ARG A 561 -7.95 -4.93 7.44
C ARG A 561 -9.23 -5.69 7.29
N ILE A 562 -9.79 -6.12 8.41
CA ILE A 562 -11.20 -6.54 8.45
C ILE A 562 -12.03 -5.29 8.22
N VAL A 563 -12.73 -5.24 7.09
CA VAL A 563 -13.65 -4.14 6.81
C VAL A 563 -15.01 -4.49 7.41
N GLU A 564 -15.30 -3.95 8.59
CA GLU A 564 -16.63 -4.07 9.21
C GLU A 564 -17.70 -3.44 8.32
N GLY A 565 -18.81 -4.16 8.10
CA GLY A 565 -19.90 -3.68 7.26
C GLY A 565 -19.61 -3.71 5.75
N PHE A 566 -18.57 -4.43 5.30
CA PHE A 566 -18.29 -4.62 3.87
C PHE A 566 -19.47 -5.30 3.16
N PRO A 567 -20.13 -4.66 2.18
CA PRO A 567 -21.33 -5.17 1.53
C PRO A 567 -21.09 -6.36 0.58
N GLY A 568 -19.84 -6.81 0.42
CA GLY A 568 -19.43 -7.91 -0.47
C GLY A 568 -18.57 -7.41 -1.63
N TYR A 569 -18.19 -8.28 -2.56
CA TYR A 569 -17.51 -7.85 -3.78
C TYR A 569 -18.53 -7.62 -4.90
N VAL A 570 -18.31 -6.55 -5.67
CA VAL A 570 -18.99 -6.33 -6.95
C VAL A 570 -18.11 -6.87 -8.05
N GLY A 571 -18.58 -7.91 -8.73
CA GLY A 571 -17.92 -8.43 -9.91
C GLY A 571 -18.84 -8.42 -11.12
N TRP A 572 -18.24 -8.58 -12.29
CA TRP A 572 -18.95 -8.71 -13.56
C TRP A 572 -18.48 -9.99 -14.24
N ARG A 573 -19.44 -10.73 -14.81
CA ARG A 573 -19.15 -11.91 -15.62
C ARG A 573 -20.02 -11.91 -16.88
N LYS A 574 -19.57 -12.65 -17.89
CA LYS A 574 -20.42 -12.95 -19.05
C LYS A 574 -21.59 -13.81 -18.61
N LEU A 575 -22.80 -13.46 -19.04
CA LEU A 575 -24.02 -14.19 -18.71
C LEU A 575 -23.86 -15.68 -19.04
N GLY A 576 -24.16 -16.53 -18.05
CA GLY A 576 -24.04 -17.99 -18.16
C GLY A 576 -22.64 -18.56 -17.91
N VAL A 577 -21.61 -17.73 -17.70
CA VAL A 577 -20.23 -18.19 -17.46
C VAL A 577 -19.87 -18.11 -15.97
N THR A 578 -19.99 -19.22 -15.26
CA THR A 578 -19.70 -19.28 -13.81
C THR A 578 -18.27 -19.69 -13.46
N ARG A 579 -17.54 -20.28 -14.41
CA ARG A 579 -16.14 -20.72 -14.30
C ARG A 579 -15.44 -20.59 -15.63
N GLN A 580 -14.11 -20.45 -15.63
CA GLN A 580 -13.35 -20.54 -16.87
C GLN A 580 -13.40 -21.96 -17.44
N PRO A 581 -13.50 -22.13 -18.77
CA PRO A 581 -13.33 -23.43 -19.40
C PRO A 581 -11.93 -23.99 -19.15
N LYS A 582 -11.82 -25.28 -18.85
CA LYS A 582 -10.53 -25.93 -18.56
C LYS A 582 -9.56 -25.88 -19.75
N ASP A 583 -10.10 -25.98 -20.95
CA ASP A 583 -9.35 -26.04 -22.20
C ASP A 583 -9.48 -24.74 -23.01
N ALA A 584 -9.82 -23.62 -22.35
CA ALA A 584 -9.89 -22.32 -23.02
C ALA A 584 -8.52 -21.95 -23.60
N SER A 585 -8.51 -21.44 -24.83
CA SER A 585 -7.34 -20.75 -25.37
C SER A 585 -6.99 -19.52 -24.55
N PHE A 586 -5.79 -18.99 -24.75
CA PHE A 586 -5.32 -17.74 -24.14
C PHE A 586 -6.30 -16.59 -24.40
N ALA A 587 -6.72 -16.43 -25.66
CA ALA A 587 -7.66 -15.37 -26.05
C ALA A 587 -9.04 -15.55 -25.40
N GLU A 588 -9.57 -16.78 -25.36
CA GLU A 588 -10.84 -17.07 -24.69
C GLU A 588 -10.75 -16.81 -23.18
N ALA A 589 -9.66 -17.19 -22.53
CA ALA A 589 -9.44 -16.93 -21.12
C ALA A 589 -9.35 -15.41 -20.83
N ALA A 590 -8.63 -14.65 -21.66
CA ALA A 590 -8.52 -13.19 -21.55
C ALA A 590 -9.87 -12.48 -21.74
N LEU A 591 -10.66 -12.92 -22.72
CA LEU A 591 -11.99 -12.37 -23.00
C LEU A 591 -13.07 -12.86 -22.01
N THR A 592 -12.74 -13.79 -21.11
CA THR A 592 -13.65 -14.30 -20.09
C THR A 592 -13.31 -13.70 -18.72
N ALA A 593 -14.03 -12.65 -18.34
CA ALA A 593 -14.03 -12.19 -16.95
C ALA A 593 -14.83 -13.17 -16.09
N VAL A 594 -14.16 -13.80 -15.12
CA VAL A 594 -14.78 -14.69 -14.12
C VAL A 594 -14.51 -14.14 -12.73
N VAL A 595 -15.56 -14.11 -11.91
CA VAL A 595 -15.48 -13.62 -10.53
C VAL A 595 -15.29 -14.82 -9.61
N ILE A 596 -14.05 -15.04 -9.16
CA ILE A 596 -13.73 -16.01 -8.12
C ILE A 596 -13.38 -15.27 -6.84
N SER A 597 -14.16 -15.49 -5.78
CA SER A 597 -14.01 -14.84 -4.46
C SER A 597 -12.56 -14.80 -3.95
N ALA A 598 -11.83 -15.92 -4.03
CA ALA A 598 -10.46 -15.99 -3.54
C ALA A 598 -9.49 -15.16 -4.38
N ASP A 599 -9.58 -15.27 -5.71
CA ASP A 599 -8.71 -14.54 -6.64
C ASP A 599 -9.00 -13.04 -6.60
N TYR A 600 -10.26 -12.66 -6.38
CA TYR A 600 -10.67 -11.27 -6.21
C TYR A 600 -9.96 -10.63 -5.02
N SER A 601 -10.00 -11.28 -3.85
CA SER A 601 -9.32 -10.78 -2.64
C SER A 601 -7.81 -10.66 -2.83
N GLU A 602 -7.20 -11.67 -3.45
CA GLU A 602 -5.75 -11.70 -3.69
C GLU A 602 -5.31 -10.62 -4.68
N ASN A 603 -6.06 -10.42 -5.77
CA ASN A 603 -5.75 -9.39 -6.78
C ASN A 603 -5.95 -7.97 -6.23
N MET A 604 -6.99 -7.76 -5.41
CA MET A 604 -7.21 -6.49 -4.70
C MET A 604 -6.02 -6.16 -3.80
N GLU A 605 -5.50 -7.12 -3.05
CA GLU A 605 -4.34 -6.93 -2.19
C GLU A 605 -3.07 -6.64 -2.99
N LYS A 606 -2.78 -7.46 -4.01
CA LYS A 606 -1.61 -7.28 -4.89
C LYS A 606 -1.61 -5.91 -5.55
N ALA A 607 -2.77 -5.39 -5.94
CA ALA A 607 -2.89 -4.04 -6.47
C ALA A 607 -2.47 -2.95 -5.48
N GLY A 608 -2.60 -3.16 -4.16
CA GLY A 608 -2.14 -2.22 -3.13
C GLY A 608 -0.68 -2.41 -2.70
N THR A 609 -0.13 -3.63 -2.82
CA THR A 609 1.16 -3.99 -2.20
C THR A 609 2.28 -4.28 -3.19
N CYS A 610 1.97 -4.74 -4.40
CA CYS A 610 2.94 -5.23 -5.38
C CYS A 610 3.14 -4.22 -6.51
N ARG A 611 4.34 -3.62 -6.59
CA ARG A 611 4.69 -2.61 -7.61
C ARG A 611 4.57 -3.17 -9.03
N TRP A 612 4.85 -4.46 -9.22
CA TRP A 612 4.70 -5.11 -10.53
C TRP A 612 3.26 -5.19 -11.02
N TYR A 613 2.24 -5.01 -10.16
CA TYR A 613 0.84 -5.08 -10.59
C TYR A 613 0.51 -4.01 -11.63
N ARG A 614 1.22 -2.87 -11.58
CA ARG A 614 1.19 -1.85 -12.63
C ARG A 614 1.46 -2.43 -14.02
N LEU A 615 2.45 -3.32 -14.17
CA LEU A 615 2.75 -3.95 -15.46
C LEU A 615 1.62 -4.85 -15.95
N VAL A 616 0.91 -5.54 -15.03
CA VAL A 616 -0.28 -6.32 -15.38
C VAL A 616 -1.37 -5.41 -15.93
N VAL A 617 -1.62 -4.28 -15.27
CA VAL A 617 -2.66 -3.33 -15.70
C VAL A 617 -2.30 -2.69 -17.05
N GLN A 618 -1.06 -2.21 -17.24
CA GLN A 618 -0.59 -1.65 -18.52
C GLN A 618 -0.74 -2.64 -19.67
N TRP A 619 -0.30 -3.88 -19.45
CA TRP A 619 -0.40 -4.93 -20.44
C TRP A 619 -1.85 -5.32 -20.73
N CYS A 620 -2.69 -5.43 -19.70
CA CYS A 620 -4.10 -5.80 -19.85
C CYS A 620 -4.91 -4.69 -20.55
N ALA A 621 -4.62 -3.42 -20.26
CA ALA A 621 -5.25 -2.27 -20.92
C ALA A 621 -4.99 -2.29 -22.44
N TRP A 622 -3.76 -2.60 -22.85
CA TRP A 622 -3.42 -2.78 -24.27
C TRP A 622 -4.07 -4.04 -24.86
N LEU A 623 -3.98 -5.18 -24.17
CA LEU A 623 -4.52 -6.45 -24.65
C LEU A 623 -6.02 -6.35 -24.92
N LEU A 624 -6.74 -5.62 -24.06
CA LEU A 624 -8.18 -5.44 -24.09
C LEU A 624 -8.58 -4.03 -24.57
N TYR A 625 -7.73 -3.36 -25.35
CA TYR A 625 -8.00 -2.03 -25.90
C TYR A 625 -9.35 -1.96 -26.63
N ASN A 626 -9.69 -3.01 -27.39
CA ASN A 626 -10.98 -3.12 -28.10
C ASN A 626 -12.14 -3.60 -27.20
N ASN A 627 -11.93 -3.79 -25.90
CA ASN A 627 -12.85 -4.44 -24.96
C ASN A 627 -12.86 -3.73 -23.59
N PRO A 628 -13.20 -2.42 -23.51
CA PRO A 628 -13.09 -1.63 -22.29
C PRO A 628 -13.90 -2.19 -21.11
N ASP A 629 -15.07 -2.78 -21.36
CA ASP A 629 -15.88 -3.40 -20.31
C ASP A 629 -15.29 -4.72 -19.79
N ILE A 630 -14.65 -5.52 -20.65
CA ILE A 630 -13.95 -6.74 -20.20
C ILE A 630 -12.73 -6.34 -19.38
N PHE A 631 -12.01 -5.31 -19.81
CA PHE A 631 -10.92 -4.72 -19.03
C PHE A 631 -11.42 -4.24 -17.67
N ALA A 632 -12.47 -3.42 -17.61
CA ALA A 632 -13.07 -2.94 -16.37
C ALA A 632 -13.53 -4.08 -15.46
N ALA A 633 -14.15 -5.13 -16.02
CA ALA A 633 -14.57 -6.31 -15.26
C ALA A 633 -13.38 -7.02 -14.58
N HIS A 634 -12.24 -7.15 -15.27
CA HIS A 634 -11.01 -7.69 -14.68
C HIS A 634 -10.39 -6.75 -13.63
N MET A 635 -10.58 -5.44 -13.77
CA MET A 635 -10.01 -4.44 -12.86
C MET A 635 -10.86 -4.18 -11.61
N MET A 636 -12.07 -4.74 -11.48
CA MET A 636 -12.91 -4.56 -10.29
C MET A 636 -12.22 -4.83 -8.94
N PRO A 637 -11.36 -5.85 -8.77
CA PRO A 637 -10.55 -6.02 -7.56
C PRO A 637 -9.69 -4.80 -7.24
N LEU A 638 -9.02 -4.24 -8.25
CA LEU A 638 -8.22 -3.03 -8.13
C LEU A 638 -9.09 -1.81 -7.77
N MET A 639 -10.25 -1.67 -8.41
CA MET A 639 -11.20 -0.58 -8.11
C MET A 639 -11.72 -0.66 -6.68
N THR A 640 -11.91 -1.88 -6.16
CA THR A 640 -12.30 -2.10 -4.76
C THR A 640 -11.17 -1.71 -3.82
N ALA A 641 -9.91 -2.06 -4.13
CA ALA A 641 -8.75 -1.65 -3.34
C ALA A 641 -8.69 -0.13 -3.16
N ALA A 642 -9.01 0.63 -4.21
CA ALA A 642 -8.99 2.09 -4.21
C ALA A 642 -9.90 2.75 -3.16
N LEU A 643 -10.96 2.07 -2.70
CA LEU A 643 -11.84 2.59 -1.64
C LEU A 643 -11.16 2.60 -0.26
N TYR A 644 -10.17 1.73 -0.07
CA TYR A 644 -9.56 1.42 1.22
C TYR A 644 -8.07 1.72 1.27
N GLU A 645 -7.38 1.77 0.13
CA GLU A 645 -5.96 2.04 0.03
C GLU A 645 -5.65 3.41 -0.57
N LYS A 646 -4.59 4.05 -0.05
CA LYS A 646 -4.10 5.32 -0.61
C LYS A 646 -3.20 5.11 -1.83
N ARG A 647 -2.61 3.92 -1.95
CA ARG A 647 -1.71 3.56 -3.05
C ARG A 647 -2.27 2.33 -3.73
N VAL A 648 -2.60 2.45 -5.02
CA VAL A 648 -3.10 1.36 -5.84
C VAL A 648 -2.37 1.39 -7.18
N TYR A 649 -1.55 0.37 -7.43
CA TYR A 649 -0.70 0.29 -8.61
C TYR A 649 -1.53 0.04 -9.87
N GLY A 650 -1.62 1.07 -10.71
CA GLY A 650 -2.22 1.02 -12.04
C GLY A 650 -3.64 1.57 -12.14
N LEU A 651 -4.22 2.09 -11.06
CA LEU A 651 -5.52 2.75 -11.10
C LEU A 651 -5.57 3.91 -12.10
N GLU A 652 -4.50 4.68 -12.19
CA GLU A 652 -4.37 5.75 -13.16
C GLU A 652 -4.42 5.25 -14.61
N ILE A 653 -3.86 4.07 -14.89
CA ILE A 653 -3.92 3.47 -16.23
C ILE A 653 -5.34 3.03 -16.55
N VAL A 654 -6.07 2.49 -15.56
CA VAL A 654 -7.49 2.13 -15.75
C VAL A 654 -8.29 3.37 -16.13
N LEU A 655 -8.13 4.46 -15.37
CA LEU A 655 -8.84 5.71 -15.60
C LEU A 655 -8.49 6.34 -16.95
N THR A 656 -7.21 6.41 -17.30
CA THR A 656 -6.77 6.90 -18.62
C THR A 656 -7.32 6.03 -19.76
N ALA A 657 -7.28 4.70 -19.64
CA ALA A 657 -7.80 3.81 -20.67
C ALA A 657 -9.31 3.96 -20.88
N LEU A 658 -10.08 4.14 -19.79
CA LEU A 658 -11.52 4.41 -19.88
C LEU A 658 -11.80 5.80 -20.45
N ALA A 659 -11.07 6.83 -20.00
CA ALA A 659 -11.19 8.21 -20.50
C ALA A 659 -10.94 8.31 -22.00
N GLN A 660 -9.97 7.53 -22.51
CA GLN A 660 -9.53 7.51 -23.90
C GLN A 660 -10.22 6.44 -24.76
N SER A 661 -11.12 5.64 -24.19
CA SER A 661 -11.85 4.59 -24.92
C SER A 661 -12.47 5.14 -26.20
N TRP A 662 -12.26 4.43 -27.31
CA TRP A 662 -12.93 4.70 -28.58
C TRP A 662 -14.30 4.01 -28.67
N ARG A 663 -14.54 2.99 -27.82
CA ARG A 663 -15.84 2.30 -27.74
C ARG A 663 -16.71 2.89 -26.64
N SER A 664 -18.03 2.87 -26.86
CA SER A 664 -19.00 3.24 -25.84
C SER A 664 -18.84 2.34 -24.61
N LEU A 665 -18.85 2.96 -23.43
CA LEU A 665 -18.68 2.27 -22.16
C LEU A 665 -20.00 1.60 -21.73
N GLY A 666 -19.92 0.39 -21.20
CA GLY A 666 -21.02 -0.34 -20.61
C GLY A 666 -21.02 -0.32 -19.08
N ALA A 667 -21.87 -1.18 -18.51
CA ALA A 667 -22.10 -1.25 -17.07
C ALA A 667 -20.83 -1.58 -16.25
N PRO A 668 -19.95 -2.53 -16.65
CA PRO A 668 -18.68 -2.74 -15.93
C PRO A 668 -17.79 -1.51 -15.87
N ALA A 669 -17.62 -0.78 -16.98
CA ALA A 669 -16.80 0.43 -17.03
C ALA A 669 -17.40 1.55 -16.17
N TYR A 670 -18.72 1.80 -16.25
CA TYR A 670 -19.37 2.80 -15.40
C TYR A 670 -19.38 2.41 -13.92
N CYS A 671 -19.48 1.12 -13.60
CA CYS A 671 -19.32 0.62 -12.24
C CYS A 671 -17.91 0.94 -11.72
N ALA A 672 -16.87 0.67 -12.51
CA ALA A 672 -15.48 1.00 -12.16
C ALA A 672 -15.31 2.51 -11.92
N LEU A 673 -15.84 3.37 -12.80
CA LEU A 673 -15.82 4.82 -12.60
C LEU A 673 -16.54 5.23 -11.31
N GLY A 674 -17.66 4.58 -10.98
CA GLY A 674 -18.40 4.81 -9.74
C GLY A 674 -17.55 4.54 -8.49
N PHE A 675 -16.80 3.43 -8.48
CA PHE A 675 -15.81 3.15 -7.42
C PHE A 675 -14.70 4.22 -7.38
N ALA A 676 -14.19 4.65 -8.53
CA ALA A 676 -13.14 5.66 -8.61
C ALA A 676 -13.56 7.01 -8.02
N THR A 677 -14.83 7.41 -8.18
CA THR A 677 -15.36 8.65 -7.55
C THR A 677 -15.30 8.64 -6.03
N ALA A 678 -15.14 7.46 -5.41
CA ALA A 678 -15.07 7.31 -3.96
C ALA A 678 -13.72 6.79 -3.45
N ALA A 679 -12.68 6.85 -4.28
CA ALA A 679 -11.32 6.46 -3.91
C ALA A 679 -10.86 7.16 -2.61
N LYS A 680 -10.07 6.45 -1.80
CA LYS A 680 -9.57 6.96 -0.52
C LYS A 680 -8.55 8.06 -0.69
N ASP A 681 -7.72 7.95 -1.72
CA ASP A 681 -6.75 8.97 -2.08
C ASP A 681 -7.43 10.12 -2.85
N THR A 682 -7.06 11.36 -2.53
CA THR A 682 -7.62 12.55 -3.19
C THR A 682 -7.10 12.73 -4.61
N GLY A 683 -5.88 12.28 -4.92
CA GLY A 683 -5.32 12.34 -6.27
C GLY A 683 -6.05 11.41 -7.23
N TYR A 684 -6.41 10.20 -6.79
CA TYR A 684 -7.23 9.30 -7.62
C TYR A 684 -8.65 9.83 -7.84
N ARG A 685 -9.20 10.58 -6.89
CA ARG A 685 -10.50 11.25 -7.08
C ARG A 685 -10.42 12.40 -8.08
N ALA A 686 -9.35 13.21 -8.04
CA ALA A 686 -9.10 14.22 -9.06
C ALA A 686 -8.98 13.58 -10.46
N LEU A 687 -8.25 12.46 -10.59
CA LEU A 687 -8.15 11.74 -11.86
C LEU A 687 -9.49 11.14 -12.32
N ALA A 688 -10.33 10.68 -11.39
CA ALA A 688 -11.69 10.25 -11.70
C ALA A 688 -12.55 11.41 -12.20
N ALA A 689 -12.44 12.60 -11.60
CA ALA A 689 -13.09 13.82 -12.07
C ALA A 689 -12.65 14.20 -13.49
N GLU A 690 -11.33 14.20 -13.74
CA GLU A 690 -10.74 14.42 -15.08
C GLU A 690 -11.23 13.39 -16.10
N THR A 691 -11.38 12.13 -15.68
CA THR A 691 -11.89 11.05 -16.55
C THR A 691 -13.34 11.31 -16.96
N LEU A 692 -14.20 11.72 -16.02
CA LEU A 692 -15.60 12.06 -16.31
C LEU A 692 -15.70 13.29 -17.22
N ALA A 693 -14.90 14.33 -16.97
CA ALA A 693 -14.84 15.52 -17.82
C ALA A 693 -14.33 15.19 -19.23
N THR A 694 -13.28 14.36 -19.34
CA THR A 694 -12.75 13.91 -20.63
C THR A 694 -13.79 13.12 -21.43
N LEU A 695 -14.58 12.27 -20.78
CA LEU A 695 -15.68 11.57 -21.45
C LEU A 695 -16.78 12.54 -21.90
N ALA A 696 -17.10 13.56 -21.09
CA ALA A 696 -18.08 14.59 -21.45
C ALA A 696 -17.62 15.41 -22.66
N ASP A 697 -16.37 15.88 -22.66
CA ASP A 697 -15.75 16.66 -23.74
C ASP A 697 -15.55 15.81 -25.02
N ARG A 698 -15.61 14.47 -24.92
CA ARG A 698 -15.60 13.56 -26.05
C ARG A 698 -17.01 13.08 -26.42
N ASP A 699 -18.09 13.63 -25.87
CA ASP A 699 -19.46 13.13 -26.11
C ASP A 699 -19.59 11.60 -25.92
N MET A 700 -18.74 11.02 -25.05
CA MET A 700 -18.66 9.58 -24.75
C MET A 700 -19.26 9.26 -23.38
N PHE A 701 -19.80 10.24 -22.66
CA PHE A 701 -20.33 10.06 -21.32
C PHE A 701 -21.85 9.83 -21.30
N ASP A 702 -22.27 8.58 -21.14
CA ASP A 702 -23.67 8.21 -20.90
C ASP A 702 -24.03 8.49 -19.43
N THR A 703 -24.63 9.65 -19.20
CA THR A 703 -25.00 10.10 -17.85
C THR A 703 -26.08 9.22 -17.22
N TYR A 704 -26.94 8.59 -18.03
CA TYR A 704 -28.01 7.71 -17.52
C TYR A 704 -27.45 6.37 -17.07
N ALA A 705 -26.59 5.73 -17.89
CA ALA A 705 -25.94 4.48 -17.54
C ALA A 705 -25.05 4.65 -16.30
N PHE A 706 -24.28 5.74 -16.22
CA PHE A 706 -23.47 6.04 -15.05
C PHE A 706 -24.31 6.31 -13.80
N SER A 707 -25.40 7.07 -13.92
CA SER A 707 -26.31 7.33 -12.81
C SER A 707 -26.95 6.04 -12.29
N ALA A 708 -27.36 5.12 -13.19
CA ALA A 708 -27.90 3.81 -12.81
C ALA A 708 -26.89 2.96 -12.03
N GLU A 709 -25.62 2.95 -12.45
CA GLU A 709 -24.55 2.25 -11.72
C GLU A 709 -24.29 2.89 -10.35
N LEU A 710 -24.14 4.21 -10.32
CA LEU A 710 -23.85 4.94 -9.09
C LEU A 710 -25.00 4.87 -8.08
N MET A 711 -26.24 4.84 -8.56
CA MET A 711 -27.45 4.59 -7.77
C MET A 711 -27.35 3.28 -6.99
N GLN A 712 -26.97 2.18 -7.65
CA GLN A 712 -26.81 0.88 -7.00
C GLN A 712 -25.68 0.90 -5.99
N LEU A 713 -24.53 1.46 -6.36
CA LEU A 713 -23.36 1.54 -5.47
C LEU A 713 -23.65 2.33 -4.18
N LEU A 714 -24.42 3.41 -4.27
CA LEU A 714 -24.83 4.21 -3.12
C LEU A 714 -25.89 3.50 -2.27
N LYS A 715 -26.87 2.86 -2.90
CA LYS A 715 -27.96 2.12 -2.22
C LYS A 715 -27.41 0.94 -1.41
N ASP A 716 -26.51 0.18 -2.02
CA ASP A 716 -25.88 -1.00 -1.42
C ASP A 716 -24.67 -0.64 -0.53
N LYS A 717 -24.39 0.66 -0.36
CA LYS A 717 -23.34 1.22 0.52
C LYS A 717 -21.92 0.80 0.14
N TYR A 718 -21.67 0.50 -1.14
CA TYR A 718 -20.32 0.27 -1.65
C TYR A 718 -19.47 1.54 -1.58
N VAL A 719 -20.06 2.70 -1.90
CA VAL A 719 -19.34 3.97 -1.99
C VAL A 719 -19.87 5.02 -0.99
N PRO A 720 -18.99 5.73 -0.25
CA PRO A 720 -19.40 6.81 0.63
C PRO A 720 -19.85 8.05 -0.14
N ALA A 721 -21.09 8.49 0.09
CA ALA A 721 -21.71 9.62 -0.61
C ALA A 721 -20.90 10.93 -0.58
N ASN A 722 -20.22 11.27 0.52
CA ASN A 722 -19.42 12.50 0.58
C ASN A 722 -18.28 12.52 -0.44
N ARG A 723 -17.57 11.39 -0.61
CA ARG A 723 -16.44 11.32 -1.55
C ARG A 723 -16.94 11.42 -2.99
N VAL A 724 -18.07 10.78 -3.29
CA VAL A 724 -18.76 10.90 -4.58
C VAL A 724 -19.14 12.35 -4.85
N VAL A 725 -19.75 13.05 -3.89
CA VAL A 725 -20.12 14.47 -4.02
C VAL A 725 -18.91 15.34 -4.29
N GLU A 726 -17.82 15.18 -3.52
CA GLU A 726 -16.57 15.92 -3.73
C GLU A 726 -16.03 15.70 -5.16
N THR A 727 -15.95 14.45 -5.62
CA THR A 727 -15.44 14.15 -6.96
C THR A 727 -16.34 14.66 -8.08
N LEU A 728 -17.66 14.60 -7.92
CA LEU A 728 -18.60 15.14 -8.90
C LEU A 728 -18.54 16.68 -8.94
N GLN A 729 -18.34 17.33 -7.80
CA GLN A 729 -18.10 18.77 -7.73
C GLN A 729 -16.80 19.17 -8.44
N ASP A 730 -15.73 18.40 -8.23
CA ASP A 730 -14.45 18.60 -8.92
C ASP A 730 -14.65 18.44 -10.44
N ALA A 731 -15.33 17.37 -10.88
CA ALA A 731 -15.62 17.14 -12.31
C ALA A 731 -16.44 18.28 -12.93
N ALA A 732 -17.44 18.78 -12.19
CA ALA A 732 -18.27 19.88 -12.65
C ALA A 732 -17.52 21.21 -12.81
N SER A 733 -16.39 21.36 -12.10
CA SER A 733 -15.55 22.57 -12.18
C SER A 733 -14.55 22.58 -13.33
N ILE A 734 -14.35 21.43 -14.01
CA ILE A 734 -13.34 21.29 -15.08
C ILE A 734 -13.79 21.98 -16.37
N SER A 735 -15.04 21.77 -16.80
CA SER A 735 -15.60 22.42 -17.99
C SER A 735 -17.11 22.66 -17.83
N PRO A 736 -17.68 23.68 -18.50
CA PRO A 736 -19.13 23.89 -18.55
C PRO A 736 -19.91 22.64 -19.02
N LEU A 737 -19.42 21.93 -20.03
CA LEU A 737 -20.08 20.70 -20.47
C LEU A 737 -20.02 19.60 -19.41
N ALA A 738 -18.88 19.41 -18.75
CA ALA A 738 -18.74 18.45 -17.66
C ALA A 738 -19.69 18.78 -16.47
N GLY A 739 -19.80 20.05 -16.09
CA GLY A 739 -20.75 20.50 -15.07
C GLY A 739 -22.20 20.21 -15.43
N TRP A 740 -22.58 20.42 -16.70
CA TRP A 740 -23.88 20.02 -17.20
C TRP A 740 -24.11 18.50 -17.12
N ARG A 741 -23.13 17.69 -17.56
CA ARG A 741 -23.25 16.21 -17.48
C ARG A 741 -23.35 15.73 -16.03
N VAL A 742 -22.61 16.32 -15.10
CA VAL A 742 -22.75 16.03 -13.66
C VAL A 742 -24.14 16.39 -13.14
N CYS A 743 -24.71 17.51 -13.57
CA CYS A 743 -26.09 17.87 -13.24
C CYS A 743 -27.07 16.76 -13.67
N GLN A 744 -26.94 16.24 -14.90
CA GLN A 744 -27.78 15.13 -15.40
C GLN A 744 -27.60 13.84 -14.58
N VAL A 745 -26.36 13.49 -14.22
CA VAL A 745 -26.08 12.32 -13.36
C VAL A 745 -26.80 12.45 -12.01
N LEU A 746 -26.70 13.62 -11.37
CA LEU A 746 -27.33 13.88 -10.07
C LEU A 746 -28.85 13.89 -10.15
N GLN A 747 -29.44 14.37 -11.24
CA GLN A 747 -30.89 14.26 -11.49
C GLN A 747 -31.33 12.79 -11.53
N GLY A 748 -30.56 11.93 -12.21
CA GLY A 748 -30.83 10.49 -12.27
C GLY A 748 -30.75 9.77 -10.91
N LEU A 749 -30.05 10.34 -9.92
CA LEU A 749 -29.95 9.78 -8.56
C LEU A 749 -31.15 10.13 -7.67
N LEU A 750 -31.97 11.13 -8.03
CA LEU A 750 -33.11 11.59 -7.22
C LEU A 750 -34.04 10.48 -6.73
N PRO A 751 -34.38 9.43 -7.51
CA PRO A 751 -35.28 8.37 -7.03
C PRO A 751 -34.81 7.67 -5.75
N VAL A 752 -33.50 7.68 -5.45
CA VAL A 752 -32.93 6.95 -4.29
C VAL A 752 -32.32 7.83 -3.20
N VAL A 753 -32.14 9.15 -3.41
CA VAL A 753 -31.42 10.03 -2.44
C VAL A 753 -32.02 10.03 -1.04
N GLY A 754 -33.32 9.73 -0.92
CA GLY A 754 -33.98 9.61 0.38
C GLY A 754 -33.57 8.37 1.18
N GLU A 755 -33.06 7.33 0.54
CA GLU A 755 -32.60 6.07 1.16
C GLU A 755 -31.09 6.09 1.44
N ILE A 756 -30.37 7.03 0.83
CA ILE A 756 -28.93 7.15 0.92
C ILE A 756 -28.52 7.93 2.18
N ASN A 757 -27.56 7.38 2.94
CA ASN A 757 -26.96 8.11 4.04
C ASN A 757 -26.26 9.37 3.51
N ARG A 758 -26.61 10.54 4.06
CA ARG A 758 -26.18 11.86 3.59
C ARG A 758 -26.64 12.21 2.16
N GLY A 759 -27.72 11.62 1.67
CA GLY A 759 -28.30 11.97 0.35
C GLY A 759 -28.65 13.45 0.18
N GLY A 760 -28.84 14.20 1.28
CA GLY A 760 -29.00 15.66 1.24
C GLY A 760 -27.83 16.42 0.62
N ALA A 761 -26.59 15.90 0.70
CA ALA A 761 -25.42 16.52 0.07
C ALA A 761 -25.43 16.38 -1.47
N LEU A 762 -25.94 15.26 -1.99
CA LEU A 762 -26.15 15.07 -3.44
C LEU A 762 -27.19 16.06 -3.97
N VAL A 763 -28.31 16.24 -3.25
CA VAL A 763 -29.35 17.22 -3.60
C VAL A 763 -28.82 18.66 -3.47
N GLN A 764 -27.91 18.91 -2.53
CA GLN A 764 -27.26 20.23 -2.40
C GLN A 764 -26.48 20.59 -3.66
N LEU A 765 -25.60 19.68 -4.11
CA LEU A 765 -24.82 19.87 -5.32
C LEU A 765 -25.71 20.01 -6.55
N LEU A 766 -26.78 19.19 -6.63
CA LEU A 766 -27.75 19.30 -7.71
C LEU A 766 -28.46 20.66 -7.72
N ALA A 767 -28.90 21.17 -6.57
CA ALA A 767 -29.55 22.47 -6.48
C ALA A 767 -28.61 23.62 -6.85
N GLN A 768 -27.32 23.52 -6.47
CA GLN A 768 -26.32 24.48 -6.89
C GLN A 768 -26.15 24.48 -8.41
N LEU A 769 -25.84 23.32 -9.01
CA LEU A 769 -25.62 23.22 -10.45
C LEU A 769 -26.90 23.58 -11.24
N ALA A 770 -28.08 23.11 -10.82
CA ALA A 770 -29.34 23.46 -11.47
C ALA A 770 -29.59 24.99 -11.46
N GLY A 771 -29.19 25.68 -10.39
CA GLY A 771 -29.23 27.15 -10.33
C GLY A 771 -28.22 27.82 -11.27
N GLU A 772 -26.97 27.32 -11.30
CA GLU A 772 -25.90 27.82 -12.17
C GLU A 772 -26.19 27.62 -13.66
N TYR A 773 -26.85 26.52 -14.04
CA TYR A 773 -27.30 26.22 -15.41
C TYR A 773 -28.70 26.75 -15.72
N GLY A 774 -29.42 27.29 -14.73
CA GLY A 774 -30.77 27.82 -14.89
C GLY A 774 -31.79 26.78 -15.36
N VAL A 775 -31.72 25.56 -14.83
CA VAL A 775 -32.59 24.43 -15.21
C VAL A 775 -33.54 24.07 -14.07
N SER A 776 -34.81 23.86 -14.44
CA SER A 776 -35.81 23.34 -13.50
C SER A 776 -35.72 21.82 -13.45
N VAL A 777 -35.78 21.26 -12.24
CA VAL A 777 -35.67 19.81 -12.01
C VAL A 777 -36.95 19.30 -11.37
N GLU A 778 -37.58 18.32 -12.00
CA GLU A 778 -38.78 17.69 -11.46
C GLU A 778 -38.42 16.81 -10.24
N ILE A 779 -39.13 17.01 -9.12
CA ILE A 779 -38.95 16.23 -7.91
C ILE A 779 -39.80 14.95 -7.98
N PRO A 780 -39.20 13.74 -7.95
CA PRO A 780 -39.96 12.50 -7.97
C PRO A 780 -40.96 12.37 -6.80
N GLU A 781 -42.12 11.76 -7.05
CA GLU A 781 -43.20 11.59 -6.06
C GLU A 781 -42.71 10.93 -4.74
N VAL A 782 -41.80 9.97 -4.85
CA VAL A 782 -41.14 9.27 -3.73
C VAL A 782 -40.44 10.23 -2.75
N LEU A 783 -39.98 11.41 -3.21
CA LEU A 783 -39.30 12.40 -2.38
C LEU A 783 -40.22 13.47 -1.80
N ARG A 784 -41.46 13.63 -2.29
CA ARG A 784 -42.39 14.67 -1.80
C ARG A 784 -42.64 14.60 -0.29
N PRO A 785 -42.81 13.43 0.34
CA PRO A 785 -42.91 13.34 1.80
C PRO A 785 -41.66 13.84 2.53
N LYS A 786 -40.48 13.71 1.92
CA LYS A 786 -39.17 14.07 2.48
C LYS A 786 -38.84 15.56 2.35
N MET A 787 -39.70 16.37 1.73
CA MET A 787 -39.57 17.82 1.65
C MET A 787 -40.00 18.55 2.93
N LYS A 788 -40.71 17.86 3.83
CA LYS A 788 -41.19 18.42 5.10
C LYS A 788 -40.12 18.32 6.19
N GLY A 789 -40.06 19.32 7.07
CA GLY A 789 -39.14 19.35 8.22
C GLY A 789 -37.85 20.16 8.00
N SER A 790 -36.89 19.99 8.91
CA SER A 790 -35.67 20.81 9.01
C SER A 790 -34.37 20.10 8.59
N THR A 791 -34.47 18.89 8.05
CA THR A 791 -33.29 18.11 7.61
C THR A 791 -32.60 18.79 6.42
N VAL A 792 -31.29 18.51 6.24
CA VAL A 792 -30.51 19.01 5.09
C VAL A 792 -31.18 18.61 3.76
N LEU A 793 -31.63 17.35 3.67
CA LEU A 793 -32.36 16.86 2.50
C LEU A 793 -33.65 17.65 2.24
N ALA A 794 -34.47 17.89 3.28
CA ALA A 794 -35.73 18.65 3.13
C ALA A 794 -35.50 20.11 2.74
N LYS A 795 -34.43 20.74 3.23
CA LYS A 795 -34.04 22.11 2.84
C LYS A 795 -33.60 22.16 1.37
N ASN A 796 -32.73 21.24 0.96
CA ASN A 796 -32.18 21.24 -0.40
C ASN A 796 -33.22 20.83 -1.45
N LEU A 797 -34.16 19.92 -1.14
CA LEU A 797 -35.27 19.59 -2.05
C LEU A 797 -36.20 20.78 -2.26
N ARG A 798 -36.46 21.58 -1.21
CA ARG A 798 -37.25 22.82 -1.34
C ARG A 798 -36.52 23.88 -2.16
N ALA A 799 -35.21 24.04 -1.94
CA ALA A 799 -34.39 24.93 -2.74
C ALA A 799 -34.42 24.51 -4.22
N LEU A 800 -34.22 23.23 -4.52
CA LEU A 800 -34.28 22.67 -5.87
C LEU A 800 -35.65 22.91 -6.53
N SER A 801 -36.75 22.67 -5.79
CA SER A 801 -38.12 22.90 -6.31
C SER A 801 -38.47 24.37 -6.55
N ALA A 802 -37.74 25.29 -5.94
CA ALA A 802 -37.95 26.74 -6.10
C ALA A 802 -37.22 27.31 -7.32
N LEU A 803 -36.32 26.53 -7.94
CA LEU A 803 -35.59 26.96 -9.13
C LEU A 803 -36.52 26.99 -10.36
N GLY A 804 -36.56 28.16 -10.99
CA GLY A 804 -37.20 28.35 -12.28
C GLY A 804 -36.19 28.27 -13.44
N PRO A 805 -36.66 28.04 -14.67
CA PRO A 805 -35.80 28.09 -15.85
C PRO A 805 -35.26 29.51 -16.09
N CYS A 806 -33.93 29.68 -16.18
CA CYS A 806 -33.29 30.95 -16.53
C CYS A 806 -32.12 30.79 -17.51
N SER A 807 -31.78 31.85 -18.25
CA SER A 807 -30.70 31.79 -19.24
C SER A 807 -29.43 32.11 -18.51
N THR A 808 -28.47 31.19 -18.47
CA THR A 808 -27.18 31.46 -17.83
C THR A 808 -26.07 31.41 -18.86
N GLU A 809 -25.06 32.25 -18.65
CA GLU A 809 -23.86 32.25 -19.48
C GLU A 809 -23.17 30.88 -19.46
N LEU A 810 -23.20 30.19 -18.31
CA LEU A 810 -22.64 28.85 -18.16
C LEU A 810 -23.37 27.82 -19.04
N ALA A 811 -24.69 27.88 -19.13
CA ALA A 811 -25.47 27.00 -20.01
C ALA A 811 -25.21 27.27 -21.50
N ARG A 812 -24.96 28.53 -21.88
CA ARG A 812 -24.56 28.89 -23.25
C ARG A 812 -23.19 28.30 -23.62
N GLN A 813 -22.22 28.40 -22.71
CA GLN A 813 -20.88 27.82 -22.91
C GLN A 813 -20.94 26.28 -23.03
N ALA A 814 -21.77 25.62 -22.22
CA ALA A 814 -21.97 24.18 -22.32
C ALA A 814 -22.63 23.76 -23.65
N LEU A 815 -23.60 24.54 -24.15
CA LEU A 815 -24.20 24.32 -25.48
C LEU A 815 -23.16 24.47 -26.61
N GLU A 816 -22.31 25.49 -26.56
CA GLU A 816 -21.25 25.68 -27.54
C GLU A 816 -20.26 24.51 -27.54
N GLN A 817 -19.86 24.03 -26.36
CA GLN A 817 -18.98 22.87 -26.24
C GLN A 817 -19.64 21.58 -26.77
N ALA A 818 -20.92 21.36 -26.48
CA ALA A 818 -21.67 20.21 -27.00
C ALA A 818 -21.74 20.23 -28.55
N ASN A 819 -21.98 21.39 -29.15
CA ASN A 819 -22.05 21.52 -30.62
C ASN A 819 -20.69 21.31 -31.30
N ASN A 820 -19.59 21.72 -30.65
CA ASN A 820 -18.24 21.54 -31.18
C ASN A 820 -17.77 20.08 -31.14
N THR A 821 -18.29 19.28 -30.21
CA THR A 821 -17.88 17.90 -29.98
C THR A 821 -18.64 16.89 -30.83
N ASN A 822 -19.80 17.29 -31.37
CA ASN A 822 -20.64 16.50 -32.27
C ASN A 822 -21.14 17.39 -33.43
N PRO A 823 -20.28 17.71 -34.42
CA PRO A 823 -20.71 18.48 -35.59
C PRO A 823 -21.70 17.62 -36.38
N ALA A 824 -22.97 18.07 -36.39
CA ALA A 824 -24.10 17.41 -37.02
C ALA A 824 -23.88 16.98 -38.48
#